data_AF-A0A970KJY7-F1
#
_entry.id   AF-A0A970KJY7-F1
#
_cell.length_a   1.000
_cell.length_b   1.000
_cell.length_c   1.000
_cell.angle_alpha   90.00
_cell.angle_beta   90.00
_cell.angle_gamma   90.00
#
_symmetry.space_group_name_H-M   'P 1'
#
loop_
_entity.id
_entity.type
_entity.pdbx_description
1 polymer ?
#
loop_
_entity_poly.entity_id
_entity_poly.type
_entity_poly.pdbx_seq_one_letter_code
_entity_poly.pdbx_strand_id
1 'polypeptide(L)'
;MVTNCRVTKCLIANYGYATVFNVNGGRIIDSLIDGNRLCQNGGAIAIQQADAASLVDRCTITNNYLANEAHQGTQAAVYMTGGTVRNSIIADTRLGSCRYSNKASGVWVGGGVLENCLVVNNTHIITDASYTVYGVRAAGGTVRNCVIAGNRAVSGEAADWGGTASAFINCATPVPDAAMPGAVAFEYGMLRYNDGELVPPLGSALIDAGFTAGWEATALDYAGLPRLSGTAPDIGPCERQAASFAAVFEADRYAVISYDGTTPFFFTLTPVVEGDPAGATFEWDLDGDGTFEQSLGTPDSVTAQLSAYGTVTLSLKATKGGNSTLFSRDFTVGPATLYVVQKNDAATPPYATWETAATNVNEALRYALDGTTILLTNGTHMINAASAKTDGTIIVANGRDVTIRGCTGIREDVVLDAGNTGRLIELYGPTARLCDLTVTRGKGGSGSAIYNAGGVISNVLVTANYMNNYGYGIVYNDNGSILDTLFLANCANQNHYGIALYQKGTAAFSDRLEFRDNHDDKQTHHARGAAYIAGGTIRNSLVISNHLDDTGLKITQSCGLWVENATAANCTVVGNSYESGVTDVNRALYANTGAVVVNCLIADNFVTDDADVIPNCNATTRITYSCTYPTNGLGAGCIEATGNVYTFDREGRIRIYVDGPCRDAATLLDWHAGARDLYGNQRIYGRHPDIGCAELQHGGGSIFLLR
;
A
#
# COMPACT_ATOMS: atom_id res chain seq x y z
N MET A 1 25.79 -27.03 14.90
CA MET A 1 25.40 -27.05 13.48
C MET A 1 23.90 -27.26 13.44
N VAL A 2 23.18 -26.44 12.67
CA VAL A 2 21.74 -26.57 12.39
C VAL A 2 21.62 -26.96 10.93
N THR A 3 20.87 -28.01 10.61
CA THR A 3 20.67 -28.45 9.22
C THR A 3 19.32 -29.09 9.02
N ASN A 4 18.71 -28.93 7.84
CA ASN A 4 17.41 -29.52 7.47
C ASN A 4 16.28 -29.17 8.46
N CYS A 5 16.28 -27.94 8.96
CA CYS A 5 15.33 -27.48 9.96
C CYS A 5 14.42 -26.38 9.39
N ARG A 6 13.16 -26.33 9.83
CA ARG A 6 12.26 -25.20 9.63
C ARG A 6 11.99 -24.49 10.96
N VAL A 7 12.24 -23.18 11.02
CA VAL A 7 11.92 -22.35 12.18
C VAL A 7 10.88 -21.31 11.79
N THR A 8 9.67 -21.45 12.34
CA THR A 8 8.52 -20.67 11.90
C THR A 8 7.64 -20.17 13.03
N LYS A 9 6.98 -19.03 12.79
CA LYS A 9 5.98 -18.42 13.69
C LYS A 9 6.49 -18.12 15.11
N CYS A 10 7.81 -17.96 15.29
CA CYS A 10 8.35 -17.53 16.56
C CYS A 10 7.98 -16.06 16.84
N LEU A 11 7.59 -15.74 18.08
CA LEU A 11 7.30 -14.38 18.54
C LEU A 11 8.38 -13.93 19.53
N ILE A 12 9.11 -12.87 19.19
CA ILE A 12 10.16 -12.31 20.02
C ILE A 12 9.66 -11.00 20.64
N ALA A 13 9.23 -11.04 21.90
CA ALA A 13 8.37 -10.03 22.51
C ALA A 13 9.07 -8.92 23.35
N ASN A 14 10.37 -9.03 23.67
CA ASN A 14 11.06 -8.18 24.67
C ASN A 14 12.32 -7.46 24.17
N TYR A 15 12.71 -6.38 24.89
CA TYR A 15 13.96 -5.63 24.71
C TYR A 15 15.22 -6.53 24.86
N GLY A 16 16.09 -6.54 23.85
CA GLY A 16 17.41 -7.19 23.88
C GLY A 16 17.90 -7.52 22.45
N TYR A 17 19.17 -7.89 22.26
CA TYR A 17 19.71 -8.37 20.95
C TYR A 17 19.12 -9.74 20.54
N ALA A 18 17.81 -9.90 20.64
CA ALA A 18 17.10 -11.11 20.30
C ALA A 18 16.91 -11.19 18.78
N THR A 19 17.09 -12.39 18.26
CA THR A 19 17.09 -12.80 16.86
C THR A 19 16.70 -14.27 16.85
N VAL A 20 16.14 -14.80 15.75
CA VAL A 20 15.81 -16.24 15.69
C VAL A 20 17.08 -17.08 15.89
N PHE A 21 18.18 -16.69 15.23
CA PHE A 21 19.50 -17.28 15.42
C PHE A 21 20.56 -16.22 15.68
N ASN A 22 21.41 -16.47 16.68
CA ASN A 22 22.67 -15.77 16.89
C ASN A 22 23.81 -16.76 16.60
N VAL A 23 24.49 -16.56 15.47
CA VAL A 23 25.53 -17.45 14.95
C VAL A 23 26.90 -16.87 15.28
N ASN A 24 27.58 -17.51 16.24
CA ASN A 24 28.90 -17.11 16.72
C ASN A 24 29.85 -18.32 16.66
N GLY A 25 30.49 -18.51 15.51
CA GLY A 25 31.33 -19.68 15.18
C GLY A 25 30.53 -20.93 14.78
N GLY A 26 29.21 -20.78 14.62
CA GLY A 26 28.28 -21.86 14.27
C GLY A 26 27.99 -21.94 12.77
N ARG A 27 27.27 -23.00 12.37
CA ARG A 27 26.84 -23.21 10.98
C ARG A 27 25.34 -23.51 10.91
N ILE A 28 24.64 -22.84 10.00
CA ILE A 28 23.25 -23.12 9.61
C ILE A 28 23.26 -23.47 8.12
N ILE A 29 22.71 -24.63 7.76
CA ILE A 29 22.81 -25.16 6.40
C ILE A 29 21.46 -25.77 6.00
N ASP A 30 21.02 -25.66 4.74
CA ASP A 30 19.84 -26.39 4.24
C ASP A 30 18.59 -26.17 5.12
N SER A 31 18.30 -24.93 5.53
CA SER A 31 17.27 -24.63 6.53
C SER A 31 16.34 -23.48 6.12
N LEU A 32 15.08 -23.57 6.52
CA LEU A 32 14.03 -22.58 6.26
C LEU A 32 13.74 -21.79 7.54
N ILE A 33 13.84 -20.46 7.47
CA ILE A 33 13.50 -19.54 8.55
C ILE A 33 12.39 -18.61 8.04
N ASP A 34 11.14 -18.88 8.43
CA ASP A 34 9.99 -18.20 7.86
C ASP A 34 8.91 -17.74 8.84
N GLY A 35 8.23 -16.63 8.55
CA GLY A 35 7.05 -16.24 9.33
C GLY A 35 7.34 -15.84 10.79
N ASN A 36 8.61 -15.57 11.15
CA ASN A 36 8.98 -15.17 12.50
C ASN A 36 8.74 -13.67 12.71
N ARG A 37 8.38 -13.30 13.94
CA ARG A 37 7.98 -11.94 14.31
C ARG A 37 8.86 -11.39 15.41
N LEU A 38 9.52 -10.26 15.13
CA LEU A 38 10.22 -9.46 16.13
C LEU A 38 9.33 -8.28 16.53
N CYS A 39 9.02 -8.12 17.82
CA CYS A 39 8.09 -7.08 18.27
C CYS A 39 8.78 -5.80 18.71
N GLN A 40 9.98 -5.82 19.28
CA GLN A 40 10.70 -4.60 19.67
C GLN A 40 12.22 -4.82 19.64
N ASN A 41 12.95 -3.79 19.18
CA ASN A 41 14.40 -3.55 19.34
C ASN A 41 15.27 -4.82 19.53
N GLY A 42 15.81 -5.36 18.44
CA GLY A 42 16.78 -6.47 18.42
C GLY A 42 17.83 -6.31 17.32
N GLY A 43 18.82 -7.20 17.22
CA GLY A 43 19.89 -7.10 16.20
C GLY A 43 19.36 -7.36 14.78
N ALA A 44 19.01 -8.62 14.51
CA ALA A 44 18.40 -9.07 13.25
C ALA A 44 16.99 -9.61 13.48
N ILE A 45 16.15 -9.59 12.44
CA ILE A 45 14.82 -10.23 12.50
C ILE A 45 14.97 -11.75 12.54
N ALA A 46 15.88 -12.32 11.72
CA ALA A 46 16.08 -13.76 11.60
C ALA A 46 17.47 -14.19 12.06
N ILE A 47 18.54 -13.68 11.46
CA ILE A 47 19.90 -14.17 11.73
C ILE A 47 20.84 -13.02 12.07
N GLN A 48 21.46 -13.09 13.24
CA GLN A 48 22.62 -12.29 13.58
C GLN A 48 23.87 -13.15 13.48
N GLN A 49 24.90 -12.66 12.81
CA GLN A 49 26.16 -13.36 12.61
C GLN A 49 27.35 -12.42 12.86
N ALA A 50 28.36 -12.85 13.62
CA ALA A 50 29.48 -11.96 13.97
C ALA A 50 30.88 -12.57 13.86
N ASP A 51 31.04 -13.86 14.13
CA ASP A 51 32.36 -14.50 14.15
C ASP A 51 32.80 -14.98 12.77
N ALA A 52 34.11 -14.90 12.49
CA ALA A 52 34.70 -15.21 11.19
C ALA A 52 34.50 -16.66 10.73
N ALA A 53 34.28 -17.61 11.65
CA ALA A 53 34.01 -19.01 11.35
C ALA A 53 32.51 -19.30 11.15
N SER A 54 31.64 -18.30 11.30
CA SER A 54 30.20 -18.48 11.14
C SER A 54 29.81 -18.69 9.68
N LEU A 55 28.90 -19.63 9.41
CA LEU A 55 28.42 -19.93 8.06
C LEU A 55 26.89 -20.08 8.02
N VAL A 56 26.25 -19.37 7.11
CA VAL A 56 24.90 -19.67 6.62
C VAL A 56 25.03 -20.08 5.15
N ASP A 57 24.55 -21.27 4.79
CA ASP A 57 24.72 -21.85 3.45
C ASP A 57 23.42 -22.55 3.02
N ARG A 58 22.92 -22.32 1.80
CA ARG A 58 21.69 -22.98 1.29
C ARG A 58 20.48 -22.84 2.21
N CYS A 59 20.27 -21.64 2.74
CA CYS A 59 19.16 -21.34 3.62
C CYS A 59 18.17 -20.40 2.95
N THR A 60 16.90 -20.53 3.33
CA THR A 60 15.83 -19.62 2.90
C THR A 60 15.31 -18.86 4.09
N ILE A 61 15.47 -17.54 4.06
CA ILE A 61 15.03 -16.60 5.07
C ILE A 61 13.92 -15.76 4.44
N THR A 62 12.66 -16.06 4.76
CA THR A 62 11.52 -15.44 4.08
C THR A 62 10.36 -15.09 4.99
N ASN A 63 9.48 -14.15 4.61
CA ASN A 63 8.25 -13.85 5.33
C ASN A 63 8.46 -13.48 6.82
N ASN A 64 9.66 -13.04 7.19
CA ASN A 64 9.96 -12.61 8.54
C ASN A 64 9.54 -11.14 8.68
N TYR A 65 9.12 -10.73 9.87
CA TYR A 65 8.51 -9.41 10.06
C TYR A 65 8.95 -8.75 11.37
N LEU A 66 9.40 -7.50 11.27
CA LEU A 66 9.51 -6.61 12.42
C LEU A 66 8.20 -5.83 12.58
N ALA A 67 7.50 -6.07 13.68
CA ALA A 67 6.13 -5.60 13.90
C ALA A 67 5.96 -4.20 14.47
N ASN A 68 7.03 -3.55 14.92
CA ASN A 68 7.03 -2.18 15.41
C ASN A 68 8.18 -1.40 14.78
N GLU A 69 8.49 -0.24 15.34
CA GLU A 69 9.57 0.63 14.90
C GLU A 69 10.95 -0.05 14.97
N ALA A 70 11.67 -0.05 13.85
CA ALA A 70 13.09 -0.33 13.78
C ALA A 70 13.84 0.77 14.55
N HIS A 71 14.23 0.44 15.78
CA HIS A 71 15.11 1.25 16.59
C HIS A 71 16.56 1.20 16.08
N GLN A 72 17.45 2.02 16.66
CA GLN A 72 18.87 2.08 16.28
C GLN A 72 19.54 0.70 16.24
N GLY A 73 19.11 -0.25 17.07
CA GLY A 73 19.69 -1.59 17.16
C GLY A 73 19.29 -2.57 16.05
N THR A 74 18.11 -2.42 15.43
CA THR A 74 17.62 -3.33 14.39
C THR A 74 18.14 -2.95 13.03
N GLN A 75 18.68 -3.94 12.31
CA GLN A 75 19.53 -3.67 11.14
C GLN A 75 19.04 -4.32 9.86
N ALA A 76 18.48 -5.55 9.90
CA ALA A 76 18.09 -6.34 8.72
C ALA A 76 17.38 -7.66 9.08
N ALA A 77 16.88 -8.40 8.07
CA ALA A 77 16.54 -9.82 8.22
C ALA A 77 17.76 -10.63 8.66
N VAL A 78 18.89 -10.38 7.99
CA VAL A 78 20.20 -10.94 8.30
C VAL A 78 21.17 -9.81 8.61
N TYR A 79 21.67 -9.77 9.84
CA TYR A 79 22.72 -8.83 10.26
C TYR A 79 24.05 -9.58 10.39
N MET A 80 25.02 -9.28 9.53
CA MET A 80 26.33 -9.90 9.57
C MET A 80 27.47 -8.89 9.78
N THR A 81 28.36 -9.17 10.74
CA THR A 81 29.62 -8.42 10.96
C THR A 81 30.86 -9.28 10.74
N GLY A 82 30.68 -10.56 10.41
CA GLY A 82 31.75 -11.53 10.14
C GLY A 82 31.17 -12.83 9.58
N GLY A 83 32.06 -13.75 9.19
CA GLY A 83 31.70 -15.03 8.59
C GLY A 83 31.15 -14.90 7.17
N THR A 84 30.49 -15.96 6.70
CA THR A 84 29.95 -16.04 5.34
C THR A 84 28.45 -16.36 5.36
N VAL A 85 27.68 -15.67 4.51
CA VAL A 85 26.32 -16.05 4.15
C VAL A 85 26.34 -16.31 2.65
N ARG A 86 26.01 -17.53 2.22
CA ARG A 86 26.14 -17.92 0.81
C ARG A 86 25.09 -18.87 0.29
N ASN A 87 24.96 -18.95 -1.04
CA ASN A 87 24.03 -19.85 -1.73
C ASN A 87 22.63 -19.80 -1.14
N SER A 88 22.18 -18.63 -0.68
CA SER A 88 20.99 -18.51 0.18
C SER A 88 19.99 -17.51 -0.37
N ILE A 89 18.73 -17.69 -0.02
CA ILE A 89 17.61 -16.83 -0.44
C ILE A 89 17.15 -16.01 0.77
N ILE A 90 17.13 -14.68 0.62
CA ILE A 90 16.62 -13.73 1.59
C ILE A 90 15.52 -12.92 0.89
N ALA A 91 14.28 -13.32 1.10
CA ALA A 91 13.15 -12.79 0.34
C ALA A 91 11.99 -12.37 1.24
N ASP A 92 11.10 -11.52 0.73
CA ASP A 92 9.78 -11.23 1.33
C ASP A 92 9.82 -10.88 2.84
N THR A 93 10.95 -10.38 3.33
CA THR A 93 11.08 -9.94 4.71
C THR A 93 10.66 -8.50 4.79
N ARG A 94 9.93 -8.17 5.85
CA ARG A 94 9.44 -6.82 6.08
C ARG A 94 10.08 -6.22 7.32
N LEU A 95 10.93 -5.21 7.11
CA LEU A 95 11.34 -4.30 8.16
C LEU A 95 10.15 -3.38 8.46
N GLY A 96 9.77 -3.24 9.72
CA GLY A 96 8.71 -2.31 10.13
C GLY A 96 9.10 -0.85 9.91
N SER A 97 8.38 0.04 10.56
CA SER A 97 8.60 1.49 10.51
C SER A 97 10.02 1.89 10.93
N CYS A 98 10.76 2.60 10.10
CA CYS A 98 12.15 2.97 10.36
C CYS A 98 12.32 4.49 10.50
N ARG A 99 12.96 4.90 11.62
CA ARG A 99 13.25 6.30 11.98
C ARG A 99 14.74 6.66 11.87
N TYR A 100 15.53 5.83 11.19
CA TYR A 100 16.97 6.00 11.09
C TYR A 100 17.45 5.67 9.69
N SER A 101 18.41 6.45 9.20
CA SER A 101 19.09 6.13 7.94
C SER A 101 20.00 4.94 8.09
N ASN A 102 20.57 4.54 6.96
CA ASN A 102 21.62 3.54 6.89
C ASN A 102 21.17 2.16 7.36
N LYS A 103 19.95 1.70 7.08
CA LYS A 103 19.46 0.35 7.44
C LYS A 103 19.36 -0.60 6.24
N ALA A 104 19.04 -1.87 6.51
CA ALA A 104 18.66 -2.83 5.48
C ALA A 104 17.35 -3.58 5.86
N SER A 105 16.61 -3.99 4.84
CA SER A 105 15.39 -4.79 4.93
C SER A 105 15.71 -6.28 4.75
N GLY A 106 16.60 -6.61 3.81
CA GLY A 106 17.13 -7.96 3.60
C GLY A 106 18.38 -8.22 4.41
N VAL A 107 19.54 -7.71 3.98
CA VAL A 107 20.84 -8.03 4.58
C VAL A 107 21.66 -6.78 4.91
N TRP A 108 22.15 -6.71 6.14
CA TRP A 108 23.18 -5.75 6.52
C TRP A 108 24.53 -6.44 6.59
N VAL A 109 25.50 -5.93 5.83
CA VAL A 109 26.86 -6.45 5.71
C VAL A 109 27.85 -5.47 6.34
N GLY A 110 28.03 -5.57 7.65
CA GLY A 110 29.01 -4.80 8.43
C GLY A 110 30.43 -5.34 8.33
N GLY A 111 30.57 -6.62 7.96
CA GLY A 111 31.83 -7.35 7.78
C GLY A 111 31.55 -8.76 7.26
N GLY A 112 32.59 -9.51 6.90
CA GLY A 112 32.43 -10.85 6.30
C GLY A 112 32.06 -10.80 4.81
N VAL A 113 31.50 -11.90 4.30
CA VAL A 113 31.18 -12.09 2.87
C VAL A 113 29.73 -12.56 2.69
N LEU A 114 28.93 -11.77 1.99
CA LEU A 114 27.66 -12.20 1.41
C LEU A 114 27.92 -12.60 -0.04
N GLU A 115 27.80 -13.88 -0.39
CA GLU A 115 28.13 -14.35 -1.74
C GLU A 115 27.13 -15.32 -2.34
N ASN A 116 26.89 -15.28 -3.64
CA ASN A 116 26.01 -16.23 -4.32
C ASN A 116 24.61 -16.25 -3.68
N CYS A 117 24.05 -15.09 -3.35
CA CYS A 117 22.75 -15.01 -2.67
C CYS A 117 21.71 -14.32 -3.56
N LEU A 118 20.45 -14.62 -3.26
CA LEU A 118 19.31 -13.90 -3.80
C LEU A 118 18.67 -13.06 -2.71
N VAL A 119 18.71 -11.73 -2.84
CA VAL A 119 18.11 -10.80 -1.88
C VAL A 119 17.02 -9.98 -2.57
N VAL A 120 15.77 -10.39 -2.41
CA VAL A 120 14.69 -9.90 -3.27
C VAL A 120 13.38 -9.62 -2.56
N ASN A 121 12.61 -8.66 -3.08
CA ASN A 121 11.27 -8.32 -2.59
C ASN A 121 11.19 -8.06 -1.07
N ASN A 122 12.30 -7.68 -0.44
CA ASN A 122 12.29 -7.27 0.96
C ASN A 122 11.75 -5.84 1.05
N THR A 123 10.87 -5.60 2.01
CA THR A 123 10.16 -4.34 2.15
C THR A 123 10.48 -3.64 3.45
N HIS A 124 10.32 -2.31 3.46
CA HIS A 124 10.45 -1.51 4.66
C HIS A 124 9.49 -0.31 4.68
N ILE A 125 9.22 0.23 5.85
CA ILE A 125 8.47 1.50 5.99
C ILE A 125 9.45 2.55 6.48
N ILE A 126 9.49 3.74 5.85
CA ILE A 126 10.23 4.91 6.37
C ILE A 126 9.24 5.92 6.94
N THR A 127 9.56 6.50 8.10
CA THR A 127 8.71 7.55 8.70
C THR A 127 9.00 8.95 8.15
N ASP A 128 10.15 9.11 7.50
CA ASP A 128 10.64 10.36 6.94
C ASP A 128 11.43 10.05 5.67
N ALA A 129 11.23 10.84 4.61
CA ALA A 129 11.86 10.64 3.31
C ALA A 129 13.39 10.84 3.32
N SER A 130 13.95 11.44 4.37
CA SER A 130 15.40 11.58 4.56
C SER A 130 16.09 10.30 5.07
N TYR A 131 15.32 9.34 5.59
CA TYR A 131 15.86 8.07 6.05
C TYR A 131 16.08 7.10 4.88
N THR A 132 17.25 6.46 4.90
CA THR A 132 17.65 5.50 3.87
C THR A 132 17.69 4.07 4.41
N VAL A 133 16.96 3.18 3.75
CA VAL A 133 16.94 1.75 4.04
C VAL A 133 17.07 1.02 2.70
N TYR A 134 17.83 -0.07 2.67
CA TYR A 134 18.13 -0.79 1.43
C TYR A 134 17.75 -2.28 1.52
N GLY A 135 17.69 -3.02 0.41
CA GLY A 135 17.58 -4.47 0.38
C GLY A 135 18.85 -5.08 0.96
N VAL A 136 20.00 -4.67 0.44
CA VAL A 136 21.33 -4.98 0.96
C VAL A 136 22.08 -3.70 1.30
N ARG A 137 22.64 -3.61 2.51
CA ARG A 137 23.53 -2.50 2.89
C ARG A 137 24.95 -3.00 3.19
N ALA A 138 25.92 -2.59 2.38
CA ALA A 138 27.34 -2.86 2.60
C ALA A 138 28.00 -1.73 3.41
N ALA A 139 28.29 -2.00 4.69
CA ALA A 139 28.90 -1.05 5.61
C ALA A 139 30.38 -1.35 5.92
N GLY A 140 30.88 -2.53 5.56
CA GLY A 140 32.28 -2.91 5.78
C GLY A 140 32.71 -4.29 5.26
N GLY A 141 31.79 -5.17 4.85
CA GLY A 141 32.10 -6.46 4.23
C GLY A 141 32.01 -6.45 2.70
N THR A 142 32.13 -7.64 2.10
CA THR A 142 32.02 -7.84 0.64
C THR A 142 30.66 -8.45 0.29
N VAL A 143 30.05 -7.95 -0.78
CA VAL A 143 28.87 -8.54 -1.42
C VAL A 143 29.29 -8.98 -2.82
N ARG A 144 29.17 -10.27 -3.16
CA ARG A 144 29.57 -10.72 -4.49
C ARG A 144 28.67 -11.78 -5.09
N ASN A 145 28.55 -11.83 -6.41
CA ASN A 145 27.74 -12.84 -7.11
C ASN A 145 26.30 -12.88 -6.59
N CYS A 146 25.78 -11.77 -6.09
CA CYS A 146 24.44 -11.70 -5.52
C CYS A 146 23.48 -11.07 -6.51
N VAL A 147 22.25 -11.60 -6.56
CA VAL A 147 21.14 -10.94 -7.24
C VAL A 147 20.37 -10.13 -6.19
N ILE A 148 20.20 -8.83 -6.44
CA ILE A 148 19.60 -7.86 -5.51
C ILE A 148 18.57 -7.03 -6.28
N ALA A 149 17.30 -7.42 -6.19
CA ALA A 149 16.24 -6.85 -7.02
C ALA A 149 14.87 -6.79 -6.34
N GLY A 150 14.07 -5.77 -6.65
CA GLY A 150 12.68 -5.62 -6.21
C GLY A 150 12.51 -5.28 -4.73
N ASN A 151 13.61 -5.01 -4.01
CA ASN A 151 13.55 -4.54 -2.62
C ASN A 151 13.16 -3.06 -2.62
N ARG A 152 12.21 -2.70 -1.77
CA ARG A 152 11.58 -1.39 -1.85
C ARG A 152 11.00 -0.90 -0.54
N ALA A 153 10.78 0.40 -0.45
CA ALA A 153 9.86 0.92 0.55
C ALA A 153 8.45 0.41 0.24
N VAL A 154 7.60 0.27 1.26
CA VAL A 154 6.18 -0.10 1.10
C VAL A 154 5.44 0.94 0.23
N SER A 155 5.92 2.18 0.21
CA SER A 155 5.49 3.27 -0.68
C SER A 155 5.91 3.10 -2.14
N GLY A 156 6.81 2.17 -2.44
CA GLY A 156 7.18 1.75 -3.80
C GLY A 156 8.54 2.21 -4.29
N GLU A 157 9.24 3.07 -3.54
CA GLU A 157 10.58 3.53 -3.91
C GLU A 157 11.56 2.35 -3.93
N ALA A 158 12.22 2.15 -5.08
CA ALA A 158 13.25 1.15 -5.24
C ALA A 158 14.41 1.44 -4.28
N ALA A 159 14.89 0.39 -3.62
CA ALA A 159 15.90 0.52 -2.59
C ALA A 159 16.77 -0.73 -2.53
N ASP A 160 17.22 -1.25 -3.66
CA ASP A 160 17.87 -2.56 -3.73
C ASP A 160 19.18 -2.64 -2.93
N TRP A 161 20.06 -1.65 -3.08
CA TRP A 161 21.37 -1.68 -2.47
C TRP A 161 21.81 -0.31 -1.95
N GLY A 162 22.68 -0.31 -0.95
CA GLY A 162 23.31 0.91 -0.45
C GLY A 162 24.65 0.65 0.25
N GLY A 163 25.45 1.70 0.41
CA GLY A 163 26.83 1.61 0.90
C GLY A 163 27.84 1.95 -0.19
N THR A 164 29.08 1.48 -0.04
CA THR A 164 30.15 1.73 -1.03
C THR A 164 29.98 0.79 -2.23
N ALA A 165 29.73 1.34 -3.42
CA ALA A 165 29.48 0.56 -4.65
C ALA A 165 30.59 -0.47 -4.96
N SER A 166 31.87 -0.15 -4.70
CA SER A 166 32.99 -1.08 -4.94
C SER A 166 33.00 -2.31 -4.03
N ALA A 167 32.16 -2.35 -2.99
CA ALA A 167 31.96 -3.55 -2.15
C ALA A 167 31.04 -4.59 -2.81
N PHE A 168 30.35 -4.22 -3.89
CA PHE A 168 29.46 -5.08 -4.66
C PHE A 168 30.17 -5.54 -5.94
N ILE A 169 30.55 -6.82 -6.00
CA ILE A 169 31.38 -7.40 -7.07
C ILE A 169 30.57 -8.45 -7.82
N ASN A 170 30.45 -8.36 -9.14
CA ASN A 170 29.68 -9.30 -9.95
C ASN A 170 28.25 -9.48 -9.42
N CYS A 171 27.63 -8.41 -8.95
CA CYS A 171 26.25 -8.43 -8.45
C CYS A 171 25.27 -8.03 -9.56
N ALA A 172 24.05 -8.53 -9.48
CA ALA A 172 22.99 -8.18 -10.39
C ALA A 172 21.93 -7.31 -9.70
N THR A 173 21.54 -6.20 -10.32
CA THR A 173 20.56 -5.26 -9.77
C THR A 173 19.91 -4.44 -10.89
N PRO A 174 18.68 -3.91 -10.74
CA PRO A 174 17.97 -3.20 -11.82
C PRO A 174 18.80 -2.09 -12.47
N VAL A 175 19.45 -1.29 -11.62
CA VAL A 175 20.27 -0.15 -12.05
C VAL A 175 21.65 -0.25 -11.38
N PRO A 176 22.62 -0.95 -12.01
CA PRO A 176 23.97 -1.07 -11.48
C PRO A 176 24.70 0.28 -11.49
N ASP A 177 25.46 0.56 -10.43
CA ASP A 177 26.38 1.70 -10.39
C ASP A 177 27.67 1.37 -11.15
N ALA A 178 28.22 2.34 -11.90
CA ALA A 178 29.44 2.16 -12.67
C ALA A 178 30.67 1.78 -11.82
N ALA A 179 30.65 2.08 -10.51
CA ALA A 179 31.69 1.71 -9.57
C ALA A 179 31.53 0.29 -8.99
N MET A 180 30.49 -0.46 -9.35
CA MET A 180 30.35 -1.89 -9.03
C MET A 180 31.09 -2.76 -10.06
N PRO A 181 32.21 -3.40 -9.70
CA PRO A 181 32.98 -4.17 -10.66
C PRO A 181 32.19 -5.39 -11.15
N GLY A 182 32.06 -5.55 -12.47
CA GLY A 182 31.43 -6.71 -13.10
C GLY A 182 29.92 -6.83 -12.87
N ALA A 183 29.24 -5.77 -12.43
CA ALA A 183 27.81 -5.82 -12.15
C ALA A 183 26.95 -5.95 -13.41
N VAL A 184 25.80 -6.59 -13.27
CA VAL A 184 24.87 -6.91 -14.36
C VAL A 184 23.51 -6.27 -14.10
N ALA A 185 22.90 -5.65 -15.13
CA ALA A 185 21.55 -5.10 -15.01
C ALA A 185 20.53 -6.24 -14.99
N PHE A 186 19.67 -6.28 -13.97
CA PHE A 186 18.72 -7.37 -13.78
C PHE A 186 17.50 -6.97 -12.96
N GLU A 187 16.31 -7.18 -13.50
CA GLU A 187 15.04 -6.81 -12.87
C GLU A 187 14.43 -7.98 -12.09
N TYR A 188 13.71 -7.70 -11.00
CA TYR A 188 13.07 -8.77 -10.19
C TYR A 188 12.12 -9.65 -11.02
N GLY A 189 11.36 -9.04 -11.94
CA GLY A 189 10.46 -9.76 -12.86
C GLY A 189 11.18 -10.64 -13.90
N MET A 190 12.51 -10.59 -13.98
CA MET A 190 13.31 -11.49 -14.81
C MET A 190 13.63 -12.82 -14.10
N LEU A 191 13.47 -12.91 -12.78
CA LEU A 191 13.65 -14.19 -12.09
C LEU A 191 12.59 -15.19 -12.55
N ARG A 192 12.97 -16.46 -12.51
CA ARG A 192 12.08 -17.59 -12.81
C ARG A 192 12.10 -18.52 -11.60
N TYR A 193 10.95 -19.06 -11.24
CA TYR A 193 10.87 -20.16 -10.28
C TYR A 193 11.07 -21.47 -11.04
N ASN A 194 11.96 -22.32 -10.55
CA ASN A 194 12.24 -23.67 -11.02
C ASN A 194 12.27 -24.65 -9.85
N ASP A 195 11.33 -25.59 -9.77
CA ASP A 195 11.16 -26.50 -8.60
C ASP A 195 11.10 -25.75 -7.24
N GLY A 196 10.41 -24.61 -7.20
CA GLY A 196 10.36 -23.74 -6.01
C GLY A 196 11.62 -22.90 -5.77
N GLU A 197 12.62 -22.96 -6.66
CA GLU A 197 13.89 -22.23 -6.56
C GLU A 197 13.97 -21.08 -7.55
N LEU A 198 14.50 -19.93 -7.14
CA LEU A 198 14.66 -18.79 -8.03
C LEU A 198 15.93 -18.94 -8.88
N VAL A 199 15.77 -19.31 -10.15
CA VAL A 199 16.86 -19.48 -11.11
C VAL A 199 16.92 -18.30 -12.11
N PRO A 200 18.12 -17.94 -12.60
CA PRO A 200 18.27 -17.06 -13.75
C PRO A 200 17.57 -17.64 -14.99
N PRO A 201 16.94 -16.81 -15.85
CA PRO A 201 16.34 -17.30 -17.08
C PRO A 201 17.41 -17.84 -18.05
N LEU A 202 17.01 -18.76 -18.91
CA LEU A 202 17.87 -19.33 -19.95
C LEU A 202 18.40 -18.21 -20.86
N GLY A 203 19.72 -18.19 -21.09
CA GLY A 203 20.41 -17.14 -21.86
C GLY A 203 20.59 -15.80 -21.11
N SER A 204 20.35 -15.76 -19.80
CA SER A 204 20.56 -14.54 -19.02
C SER A 204 22.05 -14.17 -18.91
N ALA A 205 22.31 -12.88 -18.73
CA ALA A 205 23.65 -12.36 -18.46
C ALA A 205 24.19 -12.73 -17.05
N LEU A 206 23.45 -13.53 -16.27
CA LEU A 206 23.88 -14.02 -14.96
C LEU A 206 24.66 -15.33 -15.06
N ILE A 207 24.50 -16.06 -16.17
CA ILE A 207 25.13 -17.36 -16.39
C ILE A 207 26.62 -17.16 -16.65
N ASP A 208 27.48 -17.93 -15.99
CA ASP A 208 28.94 -17.89 -16.14
C ASP A 208 29.55 -16.48 -15.92
N ALA A 209 28.86 -15.61 -15.18
CA ALA A 209 29.21 -14.20 -15.03
C ALA A 209 29.79 -13.83 -13.66
N GLY A 210 29.84 -14.78 -12.72
CA GLY A 210 30.29 -14.56 -11.36
C GLY A 210 31.81 -14.54 -11.18
N PHE A 211 32.22 -13.97 -10.05
CA PHE A 211 33.59 -14.04 -9.55
C PHE A 211 33.89 -15.44 -8.99
N THR A 212 34.99 -16.06 -9.39
CA THR A 212 35.44 -17.35 -8.86
C THR A 212 36.37 -17.14 -7.66
N ALA A 213 35.97 -17.54 -6.46
CA ALA A 213 36.76 -17.41 -5.23
C ALA A 213 37.59 -18.67 -4.87
N GLY A 214 37.43 -19.76 -5.61
CA GLY A 214 38.18 -21.01 -5.49
C GLY A 214 37.53 -22.07 -4.59
N TRP A 215 36.52 -21.71 -3.80
CA TRP A 215 35.78 -22.67 -2.96
C TRP A 215 34.64 -23.36 -3.72
N GLU A 216 34.20 -22.76 -4.82
CA GLU A 216 33.06 -23.20 -5.64
C GLU A 216 33.34 -24.56 -6.31
N ALA A 217 34.62 -24.86 -6.60
CA ALA A 217 35.04 -26.06 -7.33
C ALA A 217 34.66 -27.40 -6.66
N THR A 218 34.41 -27.40 -5.35
CA THR A 218 34.00 -28.59 -4.60
C THR A 218 32.71 -28.39 -3.81
N ALA A 219 32.05 -27.26 -3.97
CA ALA A 219 30.86 -26.90 -3.21
C ALA A 219 29.58 -27.22 -3.97
N LEU A 220 28.49 -27.25 -3.21
CA LEU A 220 27.13 -27.32 -3.74
C LEU A 220 26.50 -25.93 -3.74
N ASP A 221 25.70 -25.65 -4.77
CA ASP A 221 24.82 -24.49 -4.86
C ASP A 221 23.53 -24.71 -4.06
N TYR A 222 22.59 -23.75 -4.09
CA TYR A 222 21.31 -23.86 -3.37
C TYR A 222 20.51 -25.12 -3.72
N ALA A 223 20.53 -25.55 -4.98
CA ALA A 223 19.85 -26.74 -5.49
C ALA A 223 20.51 -28.07 -5.07
N GLY A 224 21.64 -28.01 -4.36
CA GLY A 224 22.43 -29.19 -4.04
C GLY A 224 23.23 -29.75 -5.22
N LEU A 225 23.38 -28.98 -6.30
CA LEU A 225 24.17 -29.30 -7.50
C LEU A 225 25.56 -28.67 -7.41
N PRO A 226 26.55 -29.11 -8.23
CA PRO A 226 27.87 -28.50 -8.25
C PRO A 226 27.81 -26.98 -8.46
N ARG A 227 28.50 -26.21 -7.60
CA ARG A 227 28.49 -24.74 -7.62
C ARG A 227 29.33 -24.11 -8.74
N LEU A 228 30.11 -24.92 -9.45
CA LEU A 228 30.90 -24.46 -10.58
C LEU A 228 30.68 -25.43 -11.75
N SER A 229 29.97 -24.95 -12.77
CA SER A 229 29.63 -25.70 -13.97
C SER A 229 29.76 -24.77 -15.18
N GLY A 230 30.76 -25.01 -16.03
CA GLY A 230 31.10 -24.08 -17.11
C GLY A 230 32.43 -23.38 -16.86
N THR A 231 32.47 -22.08 -17.14
CA THR A 231 33.68 -21.25 -17.08
C THR A 231 33.82 -20.43 -15.81
N ALA A 232 32.72 -20.10 -15.14
CA ALA A 232 32.66 -19.33 -13.89
C ALA A 232 31.34 -19.62 -13.16
N PRO A 233 31.22 -19.34 -11.85
CA PRO A 233 29.93 -19.52 -11.17
C PRO A 233 28.92 -18.51 -11.68
N ASP A 234 27.65 -18.85 -11.65
CA ASP A 234 26.54 -17.95 -11.95
C ASP A 234 26.39 -16.89 -10.86
N ILE A 235 25.84 -15.73 -11.22
CA ILE A 235 25.39 -14.73 -10.25
C ILE A 235 24.06 -15.16 -9.67
N GLY A 236 24.01 -15.38 -8.36
CA GLY A 236 22.83 -15.86 -7.62
C GLY A 236 23.07 -17.19 -6.89
N PRO A 237 22.03 -17.75 -6.26
CA PRO A 237 22.15 -18.90 -5.35
C PRO A 237 22.30 -20.25 -6.04
N CYS A 238 21.84 -20.39 -7.28
CA CYS A 238 21.92 -21.61 -8.07
C CYS A 238 22.97 -21.48 -9.18
N GLU A 239 23.56 -22.59 -9.58
CA GLU A 239 24.50 -22.76 -10.69
C GLU A 239 23.81 -23.51 -11.83
N ARG A 240 23.80 -22.92 -13.03
CA ARG A 240 23.33 -23.58 -14.22
C ARG A 240 24.31 -24.69 -14.62
N GLN A 241 23.82 -25.92 -14.65
CA GLN A 241 24.63 -27.05 -15.10
C GLN A 241 24.79 -27.02 -16.63
N ALA A 242 26.04 -27.03 -17.13
CA ALA A 242 26.31 -26.98 -18.56
C ALA A 242 25.71 -28.19 -19.30
N ALA A 243 24.80 -27.94 -20.25
CA ALA A 243 24.17 -28.97 -21.08
C ALA A 243 24.27 -28.62 -22.57
N SER A 244 24.40 -29.63 -23.44
CA SER A 244 24.41 -29.45 -24.91
C SER A 244 23.02 -29.21 -25.52
N PHE A 245 21.98 -29.46 -24.72
CA PHE A 245 20.57 -29.29 -25.05
C PHE A 245 19.80 -29.12 -23.74
N ALA A 246 18.93 -28.12 -23.66
CA ALA A 246 18.03 -27.93 -22.53
C ALA A 246 16.73 -27.25 -22.96
N ALA A 247 15.66 -27.49 -22.21
CA ALA A 247 14.43 -26.74 -22.37
C ALA A 247 13.91 -26.24 -21.02
N VAL A 248 13.31 -25.05 -21.04
CA VAL A 248 12.49 -24.48 -19.97
C VAL A 248 11.12 -24.13 -20.58
N PHE A 249 10.23 -23.51 -19.81
CA PHE A 249 9.02 -22.93 -20.38
C PHE A 249 8.71 -21.55 -19.81
N GLU A 250 7.91 -20.76 -20.51
CA GLU A 250 7.29 -19.52 -20.05
C GLU A 250 5.77 -19.72 -19.95
N ALA A 251 5.10 -19.00 -19.06
CA ALA A 251 3.65 -18.97 -19.00
C ALA A 251 3.13 -17.55 -19.25
N ASP A 252 1.95 -17.45 -19.84
CA ASP A 252 1.25 -16.17 -19.95
C ASP A 252 0.77 -15.65 -18.58
N ARG A 253 0.65 -16.52 -17.56
CA ARG A 253 0.38 -16.17 -16.15
C ARG A 253 1.04 -17.15 -15.17
N TYR A 254 1.49 -16.63 -14.02
CA TYR A 254 2.14 -17.41 -12.95
C TYR A 254 1.34 -17.50 -11.64
N ALA A 255 0.43 -16.56 -11.43
CA ALA A 255 -0.46 -16.52 -10.29
C ALA A 255 -1.85 -16.09 -10.77
N VAL A 256 -2.88 -16.67 -10.15
CA VAL A 256 -4.22 -16.57 -10.67
C VAL A 256 -5.25 -16.68 -9.57
N ILE A 257 -6.33 -15.92 -9.71
CA ILE A 257 -7.49 -16.01 -8.85
C ILE A 257 -8.60 -16.88 -9.49
N SER A 258 -9.20 -17.79 -8.72
CA SER A 258 -10.43 -18.50 -9.08
C SER A 258 -11.63 -17.92 -8.33
N TYR A 259 -12.76 -17.74 -9.00
CA TYR A 259 -13.94 -17.05 -8.44
C TYR A 259 -14.60 -17.84 -7.31
N ASP A 260 -14.67 -19.16 -7.44
CA ASP A 260 -15.42 -20.04 -6.55
C ASP A 260 -14.65 -21.30 -6.12
N GLY A 261 -13.41 -21.47 -6.61
CA GLY A 261 -12.58 -22.65 -6.31
C GLY A 261 -13.08 -23.92 -7.00
N THR A 262 -14.05 -23.80 -7.90
CA THR A 262 -14.62 -24.90 -8.67
C THR A 262 -14.43 -24.70 -10.17
N THR A 263 -14.29 -23.46 -10.62
CA THR A 263 -13.99 -23.11 -12.00
C THR A 263 -12.52 -23.39 -12.30
N PRO A 264 -12.19 -24.30 -13.23
CA PRO A 264 -10.82 -24.56 -13.65
C PRO A 264 -10.21 -23.34 -14.33
N PHE A 265 -8.93 -23.14 -14.10
CA PHE A 265 -8.16 -22.07 -14.69
C PHE A 265 -7.25 -22.59 -15.81
N PHE A 266 -7.23 -21.86 -16.93
CA PHE A 266 -6.47 -22.22 -18.13
C PHE A 266 -5.41 -21.17 -18.46
N PHE A 267 -4.21 -21.62 -18.81
CA PHE A 267 -3.09 -20.78 -19.19
C PHE A 267 -2.18 -21.50 -20.18
N THR A 268 -1.38 -20.74 -20.90
CA THR A 268 -0.53 -21.26 -21.97
C THR A 268 0.90 -21.39 -21.46
N LEU A 269 1.46 -22.60 -21.58
CA LEU A 269 2.88 -22.85 -21.37
C LEU A 269 3.57 -22.92 -22.72
N THR A 270 4.65 -22.14 -22.89
CA THR A 270 5.43 -22.08 -24.12
C THR A 270 6.86 -22.53 -23.84
N PRO A 271 7.32 -23.66 -24.39
CA PRO A 271 8.68 -24.11 -24.18
C PRO A 271 9.70 -23.17 -24.83
N VAL A 272 10.84 -23.00 -24.17
CA VAL A 272 12.00 -22.22 -24.62
C VAL A 272 13.20 -23.15 -24.62
N VAL A 273 13.84 -23.31 -25.78
CA VAL A 273 14.85 -24.36 -26.01
C VAL A 273 16.22 -23.76 -26.29
N GLU A 274 17.24 -24.35 -25.68
CA GLU A 274 18.64 -24.12 -25.97
C GLU A 274 19.21 -25.23 -26.86
N GLY A 275 19.94 -24.84 -27.90
CA GLY A 275 20.43 -25.75 -28.92
C GLY A 275 19.36 -26.11 -29.97
N ASP A 276 19.69 -27.07 -30.81
CA ASP A 276 18.79 -27.52 -31.88
C ASP A 276 17.67 -28.42 -31.30
N PRO A 277 16.37 -28.10 -31.47
CA PRO A 277 15.27 -28.93 -30.99
C PRO A 277 15.00 -30.17 -31.86
N ALA A 278 15.60 -30.28 -33.05
CA ALA A 278 15.28 -31.38 -33.95
C ALA A 278 15.61 -32.75 -33.32
N GLY A 279 14.62 -33.65 -33.34
CA GLY A 279 14.74 -34.99 -32.76
C GLY A 279 14.67 -35.04 -31.23
N ALA A 280 14.26 -33.95 -30.57
CA ALA A 280 13.95 -33.94 -29.15
C ALA A 280 12.49 -34.32 -28.86
N THR A 281 12.21 -34.82 -27.66
CA THR A 281 10.86 -35.00 -27.11
C THR A 281 10.64 -34.04 -25.95
N PHE A 282 9.41 -33.53 -25.80
CA PHE A 282 8.99 -32.60 -24.77
C PHE A 282 7.80 -33.21 -24.02
N GLU A 283 8.07 -33.72 -22.82
CA GLU A 283 7.10 -34.36 -21.94
C GLU A 283 6.70 -33.37 -20.85
N TRP A 284 5.39 -33.19 -20.63
CA TRP A 284 4.83 -32.24 -19.68
C TRP A 284 4.13 -32.94 -18.53
N ASP A 285 4.45 -32.52 -17.31
CA ASP A 285 3.68 -32.74 -16.09
C ASP A 285 2.82 -31.47 -15.87
N LEU A 286 1.51 -31.61 -16.06
CA LEU A 286 0.56 -30.49 -16.07
C LEU A 286 -0.30 -30.40 -14.80
N ASP A 287 -0.09 -31.29 -13.82
CA ASP A 287 -0.80 -31.26 -12.54
C ASP A 287 0.11 -31.40 -11.30
N GLY A 288 1.41 -31.62 -11.51
CA GLY A 288 2.43 -31.69 -10.47
C GLY A 288 2.47 -33.00 -9.71
N ASP A 289 1.90 -34.08 -10.25
CA ASP A 289 1.91 -35.39 -9.62
C ASP A 289 3.20 -36.22 -9.91
N GLY A 290 4.06 -35.73 -10.80
CA GLY A 290 5.31 -36.35 -11.23
C GLY A 290 5.15 -37.32 -12.41
N THR A 291 3.92 -37.57 -12.86
CA THR A 291 3.60 -38.20 -14.14
C THR A 291 3.71 -37.16 -15.25
N PHE A 292 3.93 -37.62 -16.49
CA PHE A 292 3.98 -36.73 -17.65
C PHE A 292 2.83 -37.10 -18.59
N GLU A 293 1.78 -36.28 -18.60
CA GLU A 293 0.50 -36.57 -19.26
C GLU A 293 0.56 -36.32 -20.78
N GLN A 294 1.45 -35.43 -21.21
CA GLN A 294 1.54 -35.01 -22.61
C GLN A 294 2.97 -35.10 -23.11
N SER A 295 3.16 -35.66 -24.32
CA SER A 295 4.46 -35.76 -24.98
C SER A 295 4.39 -35.26 -26.42
N LEU A 296 5.25 -34.30 -26.77
CA LEU A 296 5.33 -33.67 -28.09
C LEU A 296 6.71 -33.90 -28.72
N GLY A 297 6.76 -34.05 -30.05
CA GLY A 297 8.01 -34.16 -30.82
C GLY A 297 8.60 -32.82 -31.28
N THR A 298 7.95 -31.72 -30.90
CA THR A 298 8.24 -30.33 -31.26
C THR A 298 8.05 -29.45 -30.03
N PRO A 299 8.75 -28.32 -29.91
CA PRO A 299 8.59 -27.37 -28.81
C PRO A 299 7.34 -26.50 -29.01
N ASP A 300 6.18 -27.13 -29.16
CA ASP A 300 4.90 -26.44 -29.29
C ASP A 300 4.32 -26.10 -27.91
N SER A 301 3.58 -25.00 -27.82
CA SER A 301 2.90 -24.58 -26.58
C SER A 301 1.81 -25.57 -26.17
N VAL A 302 1.60 -25.71 -24.87
CA VAL A 302 0.52 -26.52 -24.27
C VAL A 302 -0.39 -25.67 -23.39
N THR A 303 -1.62 -26.14 -23.18
CA THR A 303 -2.56 -25.52 -22.25
C THR A 303 -2.54 -26.29 -20.93
N ALA A 304 -2.20 -25.60 -19.84
CA ALA A 304 -2.32 -26.14 -18.50
C ALA A 304 -3.70 -25.84 -17.92
N GLN A 305 -4.22 -26.75 -17.10
CA GLN A 305 -5.51 -26.60 -16.39
C GLN A 305 -5.33 -26.91 -14.91
N LEU A 306 -5.61 -25.95 -14.04
CA LEU A 306 -5.60 -26.14 -12.57
C LEU A 306 -6.99 -25.92 -11.98
N SER A 307 -7.41 -26.77 -11.03
CA SER A 307 -8.76 -26.75 -10.46
C SER A 307 -8.82 -26.67 -8.93
N ALA A 308 -7.67 -26.62 -8.24
CA ALA A 308 -7.59 -26.54 -6.79
C ALA A 308 -6.78 -25.31 -6.37
N TYR A 309 -7.14 -24.75 -5.22
CA TYR A 309 -6.33 -23.71 -4.59
C TYR A 309 -5.01 -24.29 -4.07
N GLY A 310 -3.98 -23.45 -4.12
CA GLY A 310 -2.65 -23.79 -3.64
C GLY A 310 -1.60 -23.56 -4.70
N THR A 311 -0.39 -24.02 -4.38
CA THR A 311 0.74 -23.98 -5.29
C THR A 311 0.87 -25.35 -5.94
N VAL A 312 0.93 -25.38 -7.26
CA VAL A 312 1.17 -26.58 -8.07
C VAL A 312 2.44 -26.38 -8.87
N THR A 313 3.33 -27.35 -8.83
CA THR A 313 4.59 -27.33 -9.58
C THR A 313 4.37 -28.04 -10.91
N LEU A 314 4.44 -27.30 -12.03
CA LEU A 314 4.34 -27.89 -13.36
C LEU A 314 5.72 -28.13 -13.94
N SER A 315 5.91 -29.22 -14.69
CA SER A 315 7.23 -29.60 -15.20
C SER A 315 7.26 -29.87 -16.70
N LEU A 316 8.38 -29.53 -17.32
CA LEU A 316 8.76 -29.89 -18.68
C LEU A 316 10.04 -30.72 -18.61
N LYS A 317 9.95 -31.94 -19.12
CA LYS A 317 11.10 -32.81 -19.37
C LYS A 317 11.39 -32.85 -20.85
N ALA A 318 12.57 -32.39 -21.26
CA ALA A 318 13.00 -32.42 -22.65
C ALA A 318 14.16 -33.40 -22.84
N THR A 319 14.01 -34.35 -23.78
CA THR A 319 14.99 -35.41 -24.05
C THR A 319 15.51 -35.34 -25.48
N LYS A 320 16.83 -35.32 -25.67
CA LYS A 320 17.49 -35.41 -26.98
C LYS A 320 18.69 -36.35 -26.92
N GLY A 321 18.74 -37.32 -27.84
CA GLY A 321 19.90 -38.23 -27.97
C GLY A 321 20.25 -39.01 -26.70
N GLY A 322 19.27 -39.29 -25.83
CA GLY A 322 19.46 -39.96 -24.54
C GLY A 322 19.78 -39.04 -23.36
N ASN A 323 20.00 -37.74 -23.59
CA ASN A 323 20.14 -36.74 -22.53
C ASN A 323 18.77 -36.14 -22.20
N SER A 324 18.39 -36.10 -20.92
CA SER A 324 17.14 -35.51 -20.45
C SER A 324 17.43 -34.28 -19.58
N THR A 325 16.66 -33.23 -19.76
CA THR A 325 16.61 -32.05 -18.89
C THR A 325 15.22 -31.93 -18.29
N LEU A 326 15.13 -31.49 -17.05
CA LEU A 326 13.86 -31.23 -16.35
C LEU A 326 13.88 -29.77 -15.90
N PHE A 327 12.80 -29.06 -16.18
CA PHE A 327 12.53 -27.73 -15.66
C PHE A 327 11.11 -27.72 -15.12
N SER A 328 10.95 -27.28 -13.89
CA SER A 328 9.64 -27.15 -13.25
C SER A 328 9.34 -25.70 -12.94
N ARG A 329 8.14 -25.38 -12.45
CA ARG A 329 7.82 -24.06 -11.90
C ARG A 329 6.54 -24.11 -11.08
N ASP A 330 6.54 -23.36 -10.00
CA ASP A 330 5.39 -23.18 -9.13
C ASP A 330 4.38 -22.19 -9.73
N PHE A 331 3.12 -22.59 -9.74
CA PHE A 331 1.96 -21.79 -10.10
C PHE A 331 1.03 -21.70 -8.90
N THR A 332 0.61 -20.50 -8.54
CA THR A 332 -0.30 -20.30 -7.40
C THR A 332 -1.71 -19.99 -7.88
N VAL A 333 -2.67 -20.80 -7.45
CA VAL A 333 -4.09 -20.54 -7.61
C VAL A 333 -4.66 -20.12 -6.26
N GLY A 334 -5.10 -18.87 -6.15
CA GLY A 334 -5.74 -18.30 -4.96
C GLY A 334 -7.23 -18.07 -5.18
N PRO A 335 -8.00 -17.81 -4.12
CA PRO A 335 -9.38 -17.37 -4.27
C PRO A 335 -9.46 -15.90 -4.71
N ALA A 336 -10.41 -15.59 -5.58
CA ALA A 336 -10.74 -14.21 -5.94
C ALA A 336 -11.36 -13.44 -4.78
N THR A 337 -12.02 -14.16 -3.86
CA THR A 337 -12.60 -13.61 -2.63
C THR A 337 -12.08 -14.35 -1.41
N LEU A 338 -11.49 -13.61 -0.47
CA LEU A 338 -11.11 -14.07 0.86
C LEU A 338 -12.14 -13.56 1.86
N TYR A 339 -12.57 -14.41 2.79
CA TYR A 339 -13.63 -14.08 3.74
C TYR A 339 -13.07 -13.81 5.13
N VAL A 340 -13.62 -12.80 5.80
CA VAL A 340 -13.23 -12.40 7.15
C VAL A 340 -14.45 -12.30 8.06
N VAL A 341 -14.36 -12.96 9.21
CA VAL A 341 -15.39 -12.96 10.28
C VAL A 341 -14.74 -12.62 11.62
N GLN A 342 -15.51 -12.15 12.60
CA GLN A 342 -14.97 -11.70 13.89
C GLN A 342 -14.38 -12.83 14.72
N LYS A 343 -14.90 -14.05 14.57
CA LYS A 343 -14.43 -15.27 15.24
C LYS A 343 -14.78 -16.48 14.39
N ASN A 344 -13.82 -17.38 14.22
CA ASN A 344 -14.02 -18.66 13.57
C ASN A 344 -13.06 -19.70 14.12
N ASP A 345 -13.60 -20.71 14.81
CA ASP A 345 -12.79 -21.81 15.36
C ASP A 345 -12.37 -22.81 14.26
N ALA A 346 -13.01 -22.76 13.09
CA ALA A 346 -12.68 -23.54 11.90
C ALA A 346 -11.86 -22.74 10.85
N ALA A 347 -11.30 -21.58 11.24
CA ALA A 347 -10.51 -20.75 10.35
C ALA A 347 -9.34 -21.55 9.75
N THR A 348 -9.34 -21.69 8.42
CA THR A 348 -8.27 -22.40 7.71
C THR A 348 -7.96 -21.71 6.39
N PRO A 349 -6.68 -21.48 6.06
CA PRO A 349 -6.28 -21.06 4.73
C PRO A 349 -6.83 -22.00 3.65
N PRO A 350 -7.15 -21.49 2.45
CA PRO A 350 -6.94 -20.11 2.02
C PRO A 350 -8.11 -19.17 2.36
N TYR A 351 -8.97 -19.47 3.33
CA TYR A 351 -10.09 -18.58 3.74
C TYR A 351 -11.09 -18.25 2.61
N ALA A 352 -11.31 -19.19 1.69
CA ALA A 352 -12.10 -19.01 0.47
C ALA A 352 -13.63 -19.14 0.66
N THR A 353 -14.12 -19.36 1.88
CA THR A 353 -15.56 -19.46 2.21
C THR A 353 -15.84 -18.84 3.57
N TRP A 354 -17.11 -18.58 3.88
CA TRP A 354 -17.49 -18.11 5.22
C TRP A 354 -17.18 -19.13 6.32
N GLU A 355 -17.33 -20.43 6.03
CA GLU A 355 -17.05 -21.53 6.95
C GLU A 355 -15.57 -21.59 7.33
N THR A 356 -14.68 -21.31 6.38
CA THR A 356 -13.23 -21.34 6.58
C THR A 356 -12.61 -19.96 6.82
N ALA A 357 -13.41 -18.89 6.89
CA ALA A 357 -12.99 -17.49 6.92
C ALA A 357 -11.92 -17.16 7.96
N ALA A 358 -11.05 -16.20 7.63
CA ALA A 358 -10.05 -15.65 8.53
C ALA A 358 -10.70 -14.86 9.67
N THR A 359 -9.99 -14.76 10.79
CA THR A 359 -10.51 -14.02 11.98
C THR A 359 -10.12 -12.54 12.00
N ASN A 360 -9.25 -12.13 11.07
CA ASN A 360 -8.82 -10.75 10.91
C ASN A 360 -8.30 -10.50 9.49
N VAL A 361 -8.31 -9.23 9.08
CA VAL A 361 -7.92 -8.82 7.71
C VAL A 361 -6.45 -9.14 7.39
N ASN A 362 -5.55 -8.99 8.37
CA ASN A 362 -4.11 -9.25 8.15
C ASN A 362 -3.82 -10.74 7.87
N GLU A 363 -4.59 -11.67 8.44
CA GLU A 363 -4.52 -13.09 8.09
C GLU A 363 -4.96 -13.35 6.65
N ALA A 364 -6.09 -12.79 6.23
CA ALA A 364 -6.55 -12.90 4.85
C ALA A 364 -5.53 -12.26 3.87
N LEU A 365 -5.04 -11.06 4.17
CA LEU A 365 -4.11 -10.31 3.31
C LEU A 365 -2.81 -11.08 2.98
N ARG A 366 -2.38 -12.01 3.85
CA ARG A 366 -1.21 -12.88 3.60
C ARG A 366 -1.43 -13.89 2.48
N TYR A 367 -2.68 -14.22 2.16
CA TYR A 367 -3.07 -15.14 1.09
C TYR A 367 -3.68 -14.42 -0.11
N ALA A 368 -3.80 -13.09 -0.06
CA ALA A 368 -4.32 -12.30 -1.16
C ALA A 368 -3.30 -12.25 -2.31
N LEU A 369 -3.76 -12.57 -3.52
CA LEU A 369 -3.05 -12.34 -4.77
C LEU A 369 -3.50 -10.98 -5.35
N ASP A 370 -2.79 -10.51 -6.38
CA ASP A 370 -3.25 -9.34 -7.13
C ASP A 370 -4.61 -9.65 -7.80
N GLY A 371 -5.56 -8.72 -7.63
CA GLY A 371 -6.95 -8.84 -8.00
C GLY A 371 -7.88 -9.38 -6.91
N THR A 372 -7.35 -9.85 -5.76
CA THR A 372 -8.17 -10.43 -4.70
C THR A 372 -9.02 -9.38 -3.95
N THR A 373 -10.27 -9.74 -3.66
CA THR A 373 -11.14 -9.03 -2.72
C THR A 373 -11.13 -9.70 -1.35
N ILE A 374 -10.87 -8.94 -0.29
CA ILE A 374 -11.07 -9.34 1.11
C ILE A 374 -12.44 -8.83 1.55
N LEU A 375 -13.36 -9.75 1.79
CA LEU A 375 -14.77 -9.51 2.09
C LEU A 375 -15.06 -9.72 3.58
N LEU A 376 -15.49 -8.67 4.27
CA LEU A 376 -15.79 -8.69 5.69
C LEU A 376 -17.29 -8.89 5.93
N THR A 377 -17.64 -9.79 6.84
CA THR A 377 -19.04 -9.99 7.27
C THR A 377 -19.56 -8.83 8.11
N ASN A 378 -20.88 -8.71 8.25
CA ASN A 378 -21.54 -7.71 9.09
C ASN A 378 -21.04 -7.75 10.54
N GLY A 379 -20.99 -6.58 11.17
CA GLY A 379 -20.58 -6.37 12.56
C GLY A 379 -19.18 -5.75 12.69
N THR A 380 -18.69 -5.71 13.93
CA THR A 380 -17.43 -5.04 14.28
C THR A 380 -16.23 -5.98 14.27
N HIS A 381 -15.25 -5.69 13.42
CA HIS A 381 -13.98 -6.38 13.30
C HIS A 381 -12.89 -5.55 13.98
N MET A 382 -12.37 -6.07 15.09
CA MET A 382 -11.25 -5.44 15.80
C MET A 382 -9.95 -5.72 15.05
N ILE A 383 -9.18 -4.68 14.73
CA ILE A 383 -7.85 -4.85 14.13
C ILE A 383 -6.75 -5.11 15.17
N ASN A 384 -6.98 -4.68 16.43
CA ASN A 384 -6.04 -4.84 17.55
C ASN A 384 -6.76 -5.52 18.73
N ALA A 385 -6.44 -6.78 19.02
CA ALA A 385 -6.81 -7.39 20.30
C ALA A 385 -5.89 -6.85 21.41
N ALA A 386 -6.48 -6.47 22.55
CA ALA A 386 -5.88 -5.67 23.64
C ALA A 386 -4.59 -6.21 24.30
N SER A 387 -4.05 -7.36 23.89
CA SER A 387 -2.88 -8.00 24.49
C SER A 387 -1.57 -7.81 23.73
N ALA A 388 -1.56 -7.21 22.53
CA ALA A 388 -0.34 -7.06 21.74
C ALA A 388 0.02 -5.59 21.53
N LYS A 389 1.14 -5.14 22.11
CA LYS A 389 1.89 -3.95 21.67
C LYS A 389 2.50 -4.20 20.28
N THR A 390 1.69 -4.56 19.30
CA THR A 390 2.15 -4.83 17.95
C THR A 390 1.20 -4.20 16.96
N ASP A 391 1.77 -3.51 15.98
CA ASP A 391 1.04 -2.86 14.91
C ASP A 391 0.13 -3.87 14.18
N GLY A 392 -1.18 -3.79 14.45
CA GLY A 392 -2.24 -4.48 13.71
C GLY A 392 -2.84 -3.60 12.61
N THR A 393 -2.19 -2.48 12.28
CA THR A 393 -2.51 -1.69 11.10
C THR A 393 -2.52 -2.60 9.86
N ILE A 394 -3.57 -2.51 9.08
CA ILE A 394 -3.71 -3.22 7.81
C ILE A 394 -2.94 -2.42 6.77
N ILE A 395 -1.97 -3.06 6.10
CA ILE A 395 -1.08 -2.34 5.18
C ILE A 395 -1.10 -3.02 3.82
N VAL A 396 -1.73 -2.35 2.85
CA VAL A 396 -1.73 -2.75 1.44
C VAL A 396 -0.59 -2.02 0.75
N ALA A 397 0.49 -2.74 0.46
CA ALA A 397 1.72 -2.19 -0.10
C ALA A 397 1.57 -1.77 -1.58
N ASN A 398 2.42 -0.83 -2.03
CA ASN A 398 2.43 -0.40 -3.42
C ASN A 398 2.74 -1.58 -4.36
N GLY A 399 2.00 -1.63 -5.46
CA GLY A 399 2.03 -2.72 -6.43
C GLY A 399 1.18 -3.93 -6.05
N ARG A 400 0.42 -3.90 -4.93
CA ARG A 400 -0.61 -4.90 -4.65
C ARG A 400 -1.97 -4.44 -5.12
N ASP A 401 -2.65 -5.27 -5.90
CA ASP A 401 -4.05 -5.03 -6.31
C ASP A 401 -4.99 -5.77 -5.37
N VAL A 402 -5.36 -5.14 -4.25
CA VAL A 402 -6.23 -5.75 -3.24
C VAL A 402 -7.34 -4.80 -2.86
N THR A 403 -8.56 -5.32 -2.83
CA THR A 403 -9.76 -4.59 -2.36
C THR A 403 -10.20 -5.10 -1.00
N ILE A 404 -10.29 -4.24 0.00
CA ILE A 404 -10.87 -4.55 1.32
C ILE A 404 -12.26 -3.92 1.38
N ARG A 405 -13.30 -4.73 1.59
CA ARG A 405 -14.68 -4.23 1.60
C ARG A 405 -15.66 -4.94 2.52
N GLY A 406 -16.72 -4.23 2.92
CA GLY A 406 -17.88 -4.84 3.57
C GLY A 406 -18.74 -5.64 2.58
N CYS A 407 -19.44 -6.67 3.08
CA CYS A 407 -20.11 -7.65 2.21
C CYS A 407 -21.41 -7.19 1.57
N THR A 408 -22.01 -6.09 2.01
CA THR A 408 -23.35 -5.66 1.56
C THR A 408 -23.35 -4.41 0.68
N GLY A 409 -22.25 -3.65 0.64
CA GLY A 409 -22.23 -2.31 0.03
C GLY A 409 -22.77 -1.20 0.94
N ILE A 410 -23.24 -1.52 2.15
CA ILE A 410 -23.77 -0.55 3.11
C ILE A 410 -22.65 -0.24 4.11
N ARG A 411 -22.13 0.99 4.09
CA ARG A 411 -20.95 1.36 4.89
C ARG A 411 -21.16 1.21 6.41
N GLU A 412 -22.40 1.24 6.89
CA GLU A 412 -22.73 1.19 8.32
C GLU A 412 -22.76 -0.23 8.93
N ASP A 413 -22.90 -1.29 8.13
CA ASP A 413 -23.12 -2.64 8.69
C ASP A 413 -21.83 -3.45 8.92
N VAL A 414 -20.71 -3.04 8.33
CA VAL A 414 -19.37 -3.57 8.57
C VAL A 414 -18.51 -2.49 9.19
N VAL A 415 -17.93 -2.77 10.37
CA VAL A 415 -17.12 -1.80 11.12
C VAL A 415 -15.71 -2.35 11.33
N LEU A 416 -14.70 -1.64 10.84
CA LEU A 416 -13.30 -1.80 11.21
C LEU A 416 -12.96 -0.89 12.40
N ASP A 417 -12.44 -1.47 13.46
CA ASP A 417 -12.31 -0.79 14.75
C ASP A 417 -10.91 -0.92 15.36
N ALA A 418 -10.23 0.22 15.54
CA ALA A 418 -8.89 0.31 16.13
C ALA A 418 -8.87 0.28 17.67
N GLY A 419 -10.01 0.39 18.35
CA GLY A 419 -10.07 0.38 19.81
C GLY A 419 -9.29 1.51 20.50
N ASN A 420 -9.05 2.64 19.81
CA ASN A 420 -8.21 3.76 20.26
C ASN A 420 -6.73 3.41 20.46
N THR A 421 -6.21 2.39 19.74
CA THR A 421 -4.85 1.88 19.95
C THR A 421 -3.83 2.34 18.91
N GLY A 422 -4.27 2.77 17.72
CA GLY A 422 -3.38 3.13 16.62
C GLY A 422 -4.13 3.52 15.35
N ARG A 423 -3.37 3.70 14.26
CA ARG A 423 -3.88 3.79 12.89
C ARG A 423 -4.56 2.47 12.50
N LEU A 424 -5.56 2.53 11.61
CA LEU A 424 -6.21 1.32 11.12
C LEU A 424 -5.58 0.78 9.86
N ILE A 425 -5.41 1.64 8.86
CA ILE A 425 -5.13 1.22 7.49
C ILE A 425 -4.10 2.14 6.85
N GLU A 426 -3.19 1.53 6.08
CA GLU A 426 -2.33 2.21 5.12
C GLU A 426 -2.55 1.62 3.73
N LEU A 427 -2.84 2.48 2.76
CA LEU A 427 -3.02 2.14 1.35
C LEU A 427 -1.92 2.79 0.55
N TYR A 428 -1.12 1.99 -0.15
CA TYR A 428 -0.05 2.47 -1.01
C TYR A 428 -0.33 2.03 -2.46
N GLY A 429 -0.32 3.00 -3.38
CA GLY A 429 -0.50 2.78 -4.81
C GLY A 429 -1.97 2.72 -5.28
N PRO A 430 -2.22 2.97 -6.59
CA PRO A 430 -3.55 3.20 -7.16
C PRO A 430 -4.47 1.97 -7.21
N THR A 431 -3.92 0.78 -6.96
CA THR A 431 -4.64 -0.49 -6.96
C THR A 431 -5.08 -0.94 -5.57
N ALA A 432 -4.60 -0.29 -4.51
CA ALA A 432 -5.05 -0.55 -3.14
C ALA A 432 -6.42 0.11 -2.90
N ARG A 433 -7.42 -0.66 -2.47
CA ARG A 433 -8.81 -0.17 -2.32
C ARG A 433 -9.41 -0.48 -0.96
N LEU A 434 -10.15 0.50 -0.42
CA LEU A 434 -10.99 0.37 0.75
C LEU A 434 -12.40 0.87 0.43
N CYS A 435 -13.42 0.04 0.62
CA CYS A 435 -14.79 0.47 0.39
C CYS A 435 -15.87 -0.21 1.23
N ASP A 436 -17.06 0.38 1.22
CA ASP A 436 -18.29 -0.22 1.73
C ASP A 436 -18.25 -0.60 3.22
N LEU A 437 -17.59 0.20 4.06
CA LEU A 437 -17.47 -0.07 5.49
C LEU A 437 -17.25 1.19 6.33
N THR A 438 -17.34 1.03 7.65
CA THR A 438 -17.05 2.05 8.65
C THR A 438 -15.64 1.86 9.20
N VAL A 439 -14.90 2.96 9.36
CA VAL A 439 -13.60 3.03 10.05
C VAL A 439 -13.75 3.87 11.31
N THR A 440 -13.45 3.27 12.47
CA THR A 440 -13.67 3.95 13.75
C THR A 440 -12.58 3.71 14.80
N ARG A 441 -12.54 4.61 15.79
CA ARG A 441 -11.65 4.60 16.95
C ARG A 441 -10.17 4.48 16.60
N GLY A 442 -9.76 5.00 15.43
CA GLY A 442 -8.37 5.24 15.06
C GLY A 442 -7.77 6.32 15.94
N LYS A 443 -6.52 6.14 16.37
CA LYS A 443 -5.83 7.09 17.23
C LYS A 443 -4.35 7.23 16.88
N GLY A 444 -3.89 8.47 16.71
CA GLY A 444 -2.49 8.74 16.36
C GLY A 444 -2.28 10.17 15.84
N GLY A 445 -1.12 10.42 15.24
CA GLY A 445 -0.83 11.68 14.53
C GLY A 445 -1.44 11.70 13.12
N SER A 446 -0.66 12.07 12.11
CA SER A 446 -1.11 12.12 10.70
C SER A 446 -1.74 10.82 10.23
N GLY A 447 -2.90 10.90 9.57
CA GLY A 447 -3.65 9.71 9.16
C GLY A 447 -3.96 8.82 10.36
N SER A 448 -4.52 9.39 11.43
CA SER A 448 -4.78 8.67 12.69
C SER A 448 -5.75 7.50 12.52
N ALA A 449 -6.56 7.51 11.46
CA ALA A 449 -7.38 6.40 11.03
C ALA A 449 -6.84 5.75 9.77
N ILE A 450 -6.64 6.53 8.71
CA ILE A 450 -6.24 6.03 7.39
C ILE A 450 -5.09 6.87 6.84
N TYR A 451 -4.05 6.18 6.36
CA TYR A 451 -2.97 6.79 5.58
C TYR A 451 -3.08 6.32 4.14
N ASN A 452 -3.47 7.21 3.23
CA ASN A 452 -3.69 6.92 1.82
C ASN A 452 -2.61 7.59 0.96
N ALA A 453 -1.65 6.81 0.48
CA ALA A 453 -0.59 7.24 -0.43
C ALA A 453 -0.83 6.63 -1.81
N GLY A 454 -1.79 7.20 -2.54
CA GLY A 454 -2.14 6.79 -3.90
C GLY A 454 -3.32 5.83 -4.02
N GLY A 455 -3.84 5.26 -2.93
CA GLY A 455 -4.96 4.32 -2.95
C GLY A 455 -6.33 4.97 -3.19
N VAL A 456 -7.35 4.12 -3.29
CA VAL A 456 -8.75 4.50 -3.53
C VAL A 456 -9.61 4.16 -2.32
N ILE A 457 -10.23 5.19 -1.73
CA ILE A 457 -11.22 5.07 -0.66
C ILE A 457 -12.58 5.43 -1.26
N SER A 458 -13.59 4.56 -1.10
CA SER A 458 -14.92 4.85 -1.65
C SER A 458 -16.05 4.30 -0.78
N ASN A 459 -17.15 5.05 -0.63
CA ASN A 459 -18.31 4.61 0.16
C ASN A 459 -17.91 4.18 1.59
N VAL A 460 -17.10 5.00 2.27
CA VAL A 460 -16.64 4.75 3.65
C VAL A 460 -17.30 5.73 4.62
N LEU A 461 -17.56 5.26 5.84
CA LEU A 461 -17.89 6.11 6.99
C LEU A 461 -16.66 6.20 7.89
N VAL A 462 -16.02 7.37 7.96
CA VAL A 462 -14.90 7.65 8.86
C VAL A 462 -15.47 8.35 10.09
N THR A 463 -15.55 7.66 11.23
CA THR A 463 -16.25 8.19 12.41
C THR A 463 -15.59 7.92 13.74
N ALA A 464 -15.72 8.84 14.69
CA ALA A 464 -15.23 8.72 16.07
C ALA A 464 -13.73 8.34 16.14
N ASN A 465 -12.93 8.87 15.21
CA ASN A 465 -11.48 8.77 15.23
C ASN A 465 -10.88 9.98 15.94
N TYR A 466 -9.68 9.81 16.49
CA TYR A 466 -9.03 10.79 17.35
C TYR A 466 -7.61 11.09 16.89
N MET A 467 -7.35 12.28 16.36
CA MET A 467 -6.00 12.73 16.12
C MET A 467 -5.41 13.32 17.40
N ASN A 468 -4.30 12.75 17.87
CA ASN A 468 -3.54 13.29 18.99
C ASN A 468 -2.20 13.88 18.56
N ASN A 469 -1.88 15.06 19.09
CA ASN A 469 -0.69 15.86 18.80
C ASN A 469 -0.70 16.50 17.40
N TYR A 470 0.41 17.17 17.08
CA TYR A 470 0.66 17.72 15.75
C TYR A 470 0.46 16.68 14.65
N GLY A 471 -0.53 16.89 13.77
CA GLY A 471 -0.90 15.90 12.77
C GLY A 471 -1.62 16.47 11.54
N TYR A 472 -1.67 15.63 10.51
CA TYR A 472 -2.26 15.94 9.21
C TYR A 472 -3.40 14.97 8.92
N GLY A 473 -4.64 15.44 9.08
CA GLY A 473 -5.87 14.69 8.76
C GLY A 473 -6.06 13.40 9.54
N ILE A 474 -7.28 13.10 9.97
CA ILE A 474 -7.63 11.74 10.43
C ILE A 474 -7.49 10.75 9.29
N VAL A 475 -7.82 11.21 8.08
CA VAL A 475 -7.37 10.64 6.82
C VAL A 475 -6.30 11.54 6.23
N TYR A 476 -5.13 10.96 6.00
CA TYR A 476 -4.06 11.58 5.23
C TYR A 476 -4.15 11.07 3.80
N ASN A 477 -4.21 11.97 2.81
CA ASN A 477 -4.30 11.63 1.40
C ASN A 477 -3.15 12.27 0.61
N ASP A 478 -2.29 11.47 0.02
CA ASP A 478 -1.21 11.90 -0.88
C ASP A 478 -1.36 11.20 -2.23
N ASN A 479 -1.75 11.96 -3.26
CA ASN A 479 -2.06 11.47 -4.61
C ASN A 479 -3.11 10.35 -4.71
N GLY A 480 -3.86 10.06 -3.64
CA GLY A 480 -4.94 9.08 -3.65
C GLY A 480 -6.30 9.68 -4.02
N SER A 481 -7.28 8.79 -4.24
CA SER A 481 -8.67 9.15 -4.55
C SER A 481 -9.60 8.85 -3.37
N ILE A 482 -10.45 9.80 -3.00
CA ILE A 482 -11.50 9.62 -1.98
C ILE A 482 -12.85 9.97 -2.60
N LEU A 483 -13.79 9.01 -2.59
CA LEU A 483 -15.08 9.12 -3.25
C LEU A 483 -16.21 8.77 -2.30
N ASP A 484 -17.35 9.46 -2.39
CA ASP A 484 -18.59 9.05 -1.72
C ASP A 484 -18.44 8.80 -0.21
N THR A 485 -17.55 9.53 0.47
CA THR A 485 -17.12 9.23 1.84
C THR A 485 -17.65 10.26 2.83
N LEU A 486 -18.14 9.77 3.97
CA LEU A 486 -18.66 10.58 5.06
C LEU A 486 -17.65 10.60 6.21
N PHE A 487 -17.21 11.79 6.59
CA PHE A 487 -16.40 12.07 7.77
C PHE A 487 -17.32 12.64 8.85
N LEU A 488 -17.65 11.80 9.84
CA LEU A 488 -18.64 12.12 10.86
C LEU A 488 -18.02 12.15 12.26
N ALA A 489 -18.27 13.19 13.04
CA ALA A 489 -17.99 13.21 14.48
C ALA A 489 -16.56 12.78 14.84
N ASN A 490 -15.59 13.12 13.99
CA ASN A 490 -14.20 12.87 14.29
C ASN A 490 -13.61 14.02 15.09
N CYS A 491 -12.57 13.71 15.85
CA CYS A 491 -11.96 14.65 16.77
C CYS A 491 -10.46 14.81 16.50
N ALA A 492 -10.00 16.05 16.49
CA ALA A 492 -8.59 16.36 16.57
C ALA A 492 -8.30 17.10 17.87
N ASN A 493 -7.04 17.02 18.32
CA ASN A 493 -6.53 17.86 19.39
C ASN A 493 -5.27 18.58 18.94
N GLN A 494 -4.98 19.73 19.54
CA GLN A 494 -3.76 20.52 19.26
C GLN A 494 -3.61 20.91 17.78
N ASN A 495 -2.41 21.32 17.36
CA ASN A 495 -2.12 21.78 16.01
C ASN A 495 -2.46 20.73 14.95
N HIS A 496 -3.45 20.99 14.11
CA HIS A 496 -3.90 20.05 13.10
C HIS A 496 -4.06 20.72 11.72
N TYR A 497 -3.74 19.94 10.71
CA TYR A 497 -3.77 20.34 9.31
C TYR A 497 -4.95 19.62 8.65
N GLY A 498 -6.17 20.06 9.01
CA GLY A 498 -7.42 19.36 8.70
C GLY A 498 -7.82 18.41 9.82
N ILE A 499 -9.01 18.60 10.43
CA ILE A 499 -9.52 17.68 11.46
C ILE A 499 -9.75 16.31 10.85
N ALA A 500 -10.56 16.24 9.80
CA ALA A 500 -10.98 15.01 9.16
C ALA A 500 -10.05 14.61 8.01
N LEU A 501 -9.74 15.54 7.10
CA LEU A 501 -8.94 15.27 5.90
C LEU A 501 -7.78 16.24 5.75
N TYR A 502 -6.60 15.68 5.51
CA TYR A 502 -5.49 16.38 4.87
C TYR A 502 -5.26 15.78 3.50
N GLN A 503 -5.22 16.61 2.45
CA GLN A 503 -4.93 16.18 1.09
C GLN A 503 -3.75 16.94 0.50
N LYS A 504 -2.84 16.24 -0.17
CA LYS A 504 -1.72 16.82 -0.94
C LYS A 504 -1.45 15.99 -2.20
N GLY A 505 -0.54 16.50 -3.03
CA GLY A 505 -0.16 15.86 -4.28
C GLY A 505 -1.04 16.32 -5.44
N THR A 506 -0.44 16.52 -6.60
CA THR A 506 -1.13 17.09 -7.77
C THR A 506 -2.16 16.14 -8.38
N ALA A 507 -2.01 14.83 -8.17
CA ALA A 507 -2.94 13.81 -8.65
C ALA A 507 -4.03 13.47 -7.62
N ALA A 508 -3.99 14.03 -6.41
CA ALA A 508 -4.99 13.73 -5.39
C ALA A 508 -6.38 14.23 -5.78
N PHE A 509 -7.38 13.41 -5.54
CA PHE A 509 -8.73 13.65 -6.04
C PHE A 509 -9.79 13.28 -5.00
N SER A 510 -10.66 14.23 -4.66
CA SER A 510 -11.76 14.06 -3.72
C SER A 510 -13.08 14.48 -4.36
N ASP A 511 -14.09 13.62 -4.33
CA ASP A 511 -15.39 13.87 -4.97
C ASP A 511 -16.55 13.30 -4.14
N ARG A 512 -17.62 14.09 -3.98
CA ARG A 512 -18.81 13.70 -3.22
C ARG A 512 -18.50 13.31 -1.77
N LEU A 513 -17.77 14.17 -1.07
CA LEU A 513 -17.45 14.00 0.33
C LEU A 513 -18.40 14.77 1.24
N GLU A 514 -18.69 14.23 2.41
CA GLU A 514 -19.38 14.95 3.48
C GLU A 514 -18.49 15.06 4.72
N PHE A 515 -18.31 16.26 5.25
CA PHE A 515 -17.62 16.53 6.50
C PHE A 515 -18.64 17.09 7.49
N ARG A 516 -19.04 16.28 8.46
CA ARG A 516 -20.14 16.60 9.38
C ARG A 516 -19.73 16.41 10.84
N ASP A 517 -20.04 17.41 11.66
CA ASP A 517 -19.88 17.37 13.12
C ASP A 517 -18.46 17.01 13.60
N ASN A 518 -17.44 17.22 12.75
CA ASN A 518 -16.06 17.03 13.17
C ASN A 518 -15.68 18.21 14.06
N HIS A 519 -15.02 17.91 15.18
CA HIS A 519 -14.72 18.91 16.18
C HIS A 519 -13.28 18.83 16.63
N ASP A 520 -12.82 19.94 17.14
CA ASP A 520 -11.59 20.04 17.91
C ASP A 520 -11.94 20.04 19.40
N ASP A 521 -11.28 19.22 20.22
CA ASP A 521 -11.62 19.08 21.65
C ASP A 521 -10.67 19.80 22.62
N LYS A 522 -9.60 20.43 22.11
CA LYS A 522 -8.64 21.18 22.92
C LYS A 522 -7.91 22.24 22.12
N GLN A 523 -7.87 23.47 22.65
CA GLN A 523 -6.84 24.50 22.51
C GLN A 523 -5.76 24.24 21.44
N THR A 524 -5.96 24.77 20.23
CA THR A 524 -5.05 24.60 19.09
C THR A 524 -4.31 25.88 18.72
N HIS A 525 -3.03 25.76 18.36
CA HIS A 525 -2.22 26.87 17.86
C HIS A 525 -2.13 26.90 16.33
N HIS A 526 -2.74 25.95 15.61
CA HIS A 526 -2.86 25.96 14.14
C HIS A 526 -4.01 25.04 13.75
N ALA A 527 -5.05 25.59 13.12
CA ALA A 527 -6.23 24.85 12.71
C ALA A 527 -6.61 25.20 11.26
N ARG A 528 -6.64 24.18 10.40
CA ARG A 528 -6.88 24.34 8.94
C ARG A 528 -8.14 23.65 8.45
N GLY A 529 -9.24 23.84 9.17
CA GLY A 529 -10.58 23.39 8.81
C GLY A 529 -10.87 21.94 9.15
N ALA A 530 -12.12 21.53 8.94
CA ALA A 530 -12.49 20.13 8.85
C ALA A 530 -11.68 19.41 7.75
N ALA A 531 -11.42 20.11 6.64
CA ALA A 531 -10.58 19.62 5.56
C ALA A 531 -9.52 20.65 5.14
N TYR A 532 -8.28 20.20 4.98
CA TYR A 532 -7.19 20.96 4.39
C TYR A 532 -6.72 20.32 3.09
N ILE A 533 -6.94 21.02 1.98
CA ILE A 533 -6.56 20.61 0.63
C ILE A 533 -5.33 21.43 0.19
N ALA A 534 -4.15 20.84 0.36
CA ALA A 534 -2.84 21.40 0.02
C ALA A 534 -2.35 21.00 -1.40
N GLY A 535 -3.13 20.21 -2.13
CA GLY A 535 -2.87 19.79 -3.51
C GLY A 535 -4.05 19.06 -4.12
N GLY A 536 -4.06 18.99 -5.45
CA GLY A 536 -5.06 18.23 -6.20
C GLY A 536 -6.42 18.94 -6.26
N THR A 537 -7.50 18.15 -6.27
CA THR A 537 -8.87 18.67 -6.39
C THR A 537 -9.79 18.09 -5.32
N ILE A 538 -10.66 18.94 -4.76
CA ILE A 538 -11.91 18.53 -4.09
C ILE A 538 -13.10 19.10 -4.86
N ARG A 539 -14.15 18.29 -5.06
CA ARG A 539 -15.37 18.78 -5.70
C ARG A 539 -16.65 18.10 -5.21
N ASN A 540 -17.80 18.70 -5.52
CA ASN A 540 -19.13 18.20 -5.15
C ASN A 540 -19.27 17.81 -3.67
N SER A 541 -18.57 18.51 -2.78
CA SER A 541 -18.44 18.09 -1.38
C SER A 541 -19.10 19.07 -0.42
N LEU A 542 -19.69 18.54 0.65
CA LEU A 542 -20.36 19.30 1.71
C LEU A 542 -19.49 19.35 2.96
N VAL A 543 -19.27 20.54 3.50
CA VAL A 543 -18.57 20.80 4.75
C VAL A 543 -19.53 21.51 5.69
N ILE A 544 -20.03 20.80 6.69
CA ILE A 544 -21.16 21.23 7.51
C ILE A 544 -20.98 20.97 9.00
N SER A 545 -21.41 21.92 9.84
CA SER A 545 -21.49 21.75 11.30
C SER A 545 -20.18 21.33 11.97
N ASN A 546 -19.04 21.61 11.34
CA ASN A 546 -17.75 21.34 11.96
C ASN A 546 -17.42 22.47 12.95
N HIS A 547 -16.77 22.12 14.04
CA HIS A 547 -16.48 23.03 15.13
C HIS A 547 -14.98 23.12 15.38
N LEU A 548 -14.48 24.34 15.54
CA LEU A 548 -13.11 24.60 15.91
C LEU A 548 -13.04 25.30 17.27
N ASP A 549 -12.43 24.64 18.26
CA ASP A 549 -12.07 25.19 19.56
C ASP A 549 -10.78 26.05 19.41
N ASP A 550 -10.78 27.31 19.88
CA ASP A 550 -9.66 28.26 19.72
C ASP A 550 -9.08 28.77 21.05
N THR A 551 -7.79 29.14 21.02
CA THR A 551 -6.97 29.62 22.15
C THR A 551 -6.97 31.13 22.36
N GLY A 552 -7.69 31.91 21.54
CA GLY A 552 -7.62 33.37 21.55
C GLY A 552 -6.31 33.94 20.97
N LEU A 553 -5.54 33.14 20.22
CA LEU A 553 -4.32 33.57 19.53
C LEU A 553 -4.64 34.12 18.13
N LYS A 554 -4.16 35.33 17.80
CA LYS A 554 -4.44 36.02 16.52
C LYS A 554 -3.69 35.43 15.31
N ILE A 555 -4.03 34.21 14.90
CA ILE A 555 -3.46 33.52 13.74
C ILE A 555 -4.53 33.13 12.75
N THR A 556 -4.18 33.03 11.47
CA THR A 556 -5.13 32.63 10.42
C THR A 556 -5.56 31.16 10.57
N GLN A 557 -6.85 30.93 10.81
CA GLN A 557 -7.44 29.59 10.88
C GLN A 557 -8.66 29.45 9.96
N SER A 558 -9.10 28.21 9.79
CA SER A 558 -10.38 27.87 9.14
C SER A 558 -11.13 26.84 9.96
N CYS A 559 -12.47 26.91 10.04
CA CYS A 559 -13.30 25.86 10.65
C CYS A 559 -13.88 24.86 9.62
N GLY A 560 -14.08 25.30 8.37
CA GLY A 560 -14.62 24.45 7.29
C GLY A 560 -13.53 23.91 6.36
N LEU A 561 -13.16 24.68 5.33
CA LEU A 561 -12.31 24.25 4.23
C LEU A 561 -11.11 25.17 4.04
N TRP A 562 -9.89 24.63 4.16
CA TRP A 562 -8.67 25.31 3.78
C TRP A 562 -8.17 24.81 2.43
N VAL A 563 -7.89 25.72 1.50
CA VAL A 563 -7.41 25.39 0.13
C VAL A 563 -6.09 26.09 -0.14
N GLU A 564 -5.09 25.34 -0.61
CA GLU A 564 -3.76 25.83 -0.95
C GLU A 564 -3.18 25.00 -2.09
N ASN A 565 -2.65 25.63 -3.14
CA ASN A 565 -2.11 24.95 -4.33
C ASN A 565 -3.05 23.86 -4.91
N ALA A 566 -4.36 24.06 -4.77
CA ALA A 566 -5.39 23.07 -5.05
C ALA A 566 -6.66 23.73 -5.59
N THR A 567 -7.54 22.89 -6.14
CA THR A 567 -8.87 23.32 -6.63
C THR A 567 -9.97 22.85 -5.68
N ALA A 568 -10.84 23.75 -5.27
CA ALA A 568 -12.14 23.43 -4.68
C ALA A 568 -13.24 23.89 -5.64
N ALA A 569 -13.99 22.93 -6.21
CA ALA A 569 -15.01 23.21 -7.21
C ALA A 569 -16.37 22.67 -6.80
N ASN A 570 -17.42 23.50 -6.88
CA ASN A 570 -18.77 23.04 -6.60
C ASN A 570 -18.92 22.41 -5.19
N CYS A 571 -18.29 23.03 -4.19
CA CYS A 571 -18.41 22.61 -2.79
C CYS A 571 -19.41 23.51 -2.05
N THR A 572 -20.03 22.98 -0.98
CA THR A 572 -20.84 23.77 -0.06
C THR A 572 -20.21 23.78 1.33
N VAL A 573 -20.00 24.95 1.92
CA VAL A 573 -19.39 25.15 3.25
C VAL A 573 -20.35 25.97 4.10
N VAL A 574 -21.11 25.31 4.97
CA VAL A 574 -22.22 25.94 5.72
C VAL A 574 -22.31 25.50 7.18
N GLY A 575 -22.79 26.36 8.08
CA GLY A 575 -23.05 25.97 9.47
C GLY A 575 -21.80 25.59 10.28
N ASN A 576 -20.60 25.86 9.80
CA ASN A 576 -19.37 25.60 10.54
C ASN A 576 -19.13 26.71 11.56
N SER A 577 -18.51 26.36 12.68
CA SER A 577 -18.36 27.26 13.82
C SER A 577 -16.96 27.27 14.41
N TYR A 578 -16.64 28.34 15.12
CA TYR A 578 -15.46 28.44 15.96
C TYR A 578 -15.76 29.20 17.26
N GLU A 579 -14.98 28.92 18.32
CA GLU A 579 -15.11 29.58 19.63
C GLU A 579 -14.58 31.03 19.61
N SER A 580 -15.15 31.91 20.45
CA SER A 580 -14.87 33.35 20.45
C SER A 580 -13.52 33.71 21.06
N GLY A 581 -12.78 34.63 20.41
CA GLY A 581 -11.48 35.13 20.90
C GLY A 581 -10.65 35.90 19.87
N VAL A 582 -10.91 35.72 18.57
CA VAL A 582 -10.23 36.42 17.48
C VAL A 582 -11.18 36.66 16.30
N THR A 583 -11.71 37.87 16.17
CA THR A 583 -12.80 38.16 15.21
C THR A 583 -12.34 38.58 13.80
N ASP A 584 -11.04 38.76 13.53
CA ASP A 584 -10.62 39.41 12.27
C ASP A 584 -10.05 38.45 11.20
N VAL A 585 -9.50 37.28 11.57
CA VAL A 585 -8.72 36.42 10.65
C VAL A 585 -9.32 35.03 10.36
N ASN A 586 -10.26 34.56 11.16
CA ASN A 586 -10.85 33.22 11.00
C ASN A 586 -11.96 33.22 9.94
N ARG A 587 -12.01 32.17 9.12
CA ARG A 587 -12.97 32.02 8.01
C ARG A 587 -13.53 30.60 7.97
N ALA A 588 -14.72 30.41 7.42
CA ALA A 588 -15.21 29.05 7.17
C ALA A 588 -14.52 28.41 5.97
N LEU A 589 -14.21 29.23 4.96
CA LEU A 589 -13.36 28.86 3.84
C LEU A 589 -12.15 29.79 3.76
N TYR A 590 -10.95 29.23 3.70
CA TYR A 590 -9.73 30.00 3.50
C TYR A 590 -9.02 29.58 2.21
N ALA A 591 -8.98 30.48 1.23
CA ALA A 591 -8.27 30.30 -0.04
C ALA A 591 -6.87 30.92 0.04
N ASN A 592 -5.85 30.08 0.23
CA ASN A 592 -4.46 30.48 0.35
C ASN A 592 -3.75 30.56 -1.02
N THR A 593 -2.42 30.76 -1.02
CA THR A 593 -1.57 30.76 -2.21
C THR A 593 -1.84 29.55 -3.11
N GLY A 594 -1.93 29.80 -4.41
CA GLY A 594 -2.19 28.77 -5.43
C GLY A 594 -3.60 28.15 -5.41
N ALA A 595 -4.50 28.57 -4.51
CA ALA A 595 -5.87 28.06 -4.50
C ALA A 595 -6.68 28.52 -5.72
N VAL A 596 -7.55 27.65 -6.20
CA VAL A 596 -8.62 27.94 -7.15
C VAL A 596 -9.94 27.51 -6.52
N VAL A 597 -10.81 28.47 -6.18
CA VAL A 597 -12.12 28.20 -5.59
C VAL A 597 -13.19 28.69 -6.55
N VAL A 598 -14.05 27.78 -7.00
CA VAL A 598 -15.01 28.06 -8.08
C VAL A 598 -16.35 27.36 -7.84
N ASN A 599 -17.46 28.04 -8.14
CA ASN A 599 -18.81 27.48 -8.01
C ASN A 599 -19.17 27.00 -6.60
N CYS A 600 -18.56 27.57 -5.56
CA CYS A 600 -18.80 27.14 -4.18
C CYS A 600 -19.90 27.96 -3.51
N LEU A 601 -20.71 27.31 -2.67
CA LEU A 601 -21.65 27.96 -1.75
C LEU A 601 -21.02 28.06 -0.37
N ILE A 602 -20.93 29.26 0.19
CA ILE A 602 -20.31 29.51 1.50
C ILE A 602 -21.24 30.45 2.29
N ALA A 603 -21.97 29.92 3.27
CA ALA A 603 -23.02 30.67 3.96
C ALA A 603 -23.26 30.17 5.39
N ASP A 604 -23.89 30.99 6.24
CA ASP A 604 -24.33 30.63 7.59
C ASP A 604 -23.26 29.97 8.48
N ASN A 605 -22.00 30.35 8.31
CA ASN A 605 -20.95 29.97 9.25
C ASN A 605 -20.82 31.06 10.32
N PHE A 606 -20.54 30.68 11.56
CA PHE A 606 -20.74 31.57 12.72
C PHE A 606 -19.68 31.40 13.81
N VAL A 607 -19.66 32.35 14.74
CA VAL A 607 -18.89 32.27 15.99
C VAL A 607 -19.84 31.94 17.13
N THR A 608 -19.47 31.04 18.04
CA THR A 608 -20.40 30.53 19.06
C THR A 608 -20.82 31.54 20.12
N ASP A 609 -20.03 32.60 20.37
CA ASP A 609 -20.32 33.59 21.43
C ASP A 609 -20.49 35.03 20.94
N ASP A 610 -20.40 35.27 19.64
CA ASP A 610 -20.61 36.60 19.05
C ASP A 610 -21.69 36.51 17.97
N ALA A 611 -22.70 37.37 18.04
CA ALA A 611 -23.77 37.44 17.03
C ALA A 611 -23.29 38.09 15.72
N ASP A 612 -21.98 38.37 15.62
CA ASP A 612 -21.36 39.12 14.55
C ASP A 612 -21.22 38.30 13.26
N VAL A 613 -21.63 38.92 12.15
CA VAL A 613 -21.50 38.40 10.78
C VAL A 613 -20.06 38.61 10.32
N ILE A 614 -19.19 37.65 10.61
CA ILE A 614 -17.80 37.64 10.10
C ILE A 614 -17.81 37.13 8.64
N PRO A 615 -16.92 37.63 7.75
CA PRO A 615 -16.86 37.12 6.38
C PRO A 615 -16.70 35.61 6.34
N ASN A 616 -17.53 34.94 5.55
CA ASN A 616 -17.50 33.49 5.38
C ASN A 616 -16.15 33.00 4.77
N CYS A 617 -15.49 33.86 3.98
CA CYS A 617 -14.21 33.57 3.34
C CYS A 617 -13.26 34.78 3.35
N ASN A 618 -11.98 34.55 3.05
CA ASN A 618 -11.00 35.64 2.89
C ASN A 618 -11.22 36.38 1.55
N ALA A 619 -11.04 37.71 1.56
CA ALA A 619 -11.22 38.54 0.37
C ALA A 619 -10.05 38.34 -0.60
N THR A 620 -10.25 37.51 -1.63
CA THR A 620 -9.23 37.23 -2.64
C THR A 620 -9.86 36.92 -4.00
N THR A 621 -9.17 37.33 -5.07
CA THR A 621 -9.56 37.06 -6.46
C THR A 621 -9.48 35.58 -6.85
N ARG A 622 -8.97 34.71 -5.97
CA ARG A 622 -8.91 33.24 -6.14
C ARG A 622 -10.27 32.57 -5.99
N ILE A 623 -11.25 33.25 -5.39
CA ILE A 623 -12.63 32.78 -5.23
C ILE A 623 -13.46 33.42 -6.35
N THR A 624 -14.03 32.60 -7.22
CA THR A 624 -14.78 33.03 -8.42
C THR A 624 -16.10 32.27 -8.53
N TYR A 625 -17.10 32.85 -9.22
CA TYR A 625 -18.39 32.21 -9.51
C TYR A 625 -19.06 31.55 -8.29
N SER A 626 -18.81 32.07 -7.10
CA SER A 626 -19.21 31.45 -5.83
C SER A 626 -20.29 32.30 -5.16
N CYS A 627 -21.19 31.65 -4.43
CA CYS A 627 -22.26 32.30 -3.67
C CYS A 627 -21.85 32.45 -2.21
N THR A 628 -21.65 33.68 -1.74
CA THR A 628 -21.17 33.97 -0.38
C THR A 628 -21.53 35.39 0.05
N TYR A 629 -21.38 35.72 1.33
CA TYR A 629 -21.49 37.09 1.83
C TYR A 629 -20.35 37.41 2.81
N PRO A 630 -19.72 38.59 2.72
CA PRO A 630 -19.82 39.58 1.62
C PRO A 630 -19.03 39.15 0.37
N THR A 631 -19.28 39.78 -0.78
CA THR A 631 -18.56 39.50 -2.05
C THR A 631 -17.44 40.48 -2.39
N ASN A 632 -17.27 41.53 -1.60
CA ASN A 632 -16.25 42.56 -1.84
C ASN A 632 -14.82 41.97 -1.80
N GLY A 633 -14.03 42.27 -2.83
CA GLY A 633 -12.64 41.79 -2.95
C GLY A 633 -12.49 40.36 -3.45
N LEU A 634 -13.60 39.69 -3.83
CA LEU A 634 -13.58 38.39 -4.50
C LEU A 634 -13.35 38.52 -6.01
N GLY A 635 -13.09 37.38 -6.65
CA GLY A 635 -12.94 37.28 -8.10
C GLY A 635 -14.26 37.39 -8.86
N ALA A 636 -14.17 37.27 -10.19
CA ALA A 636 -15.31 37.46 -11.08
C ALA A 636 -16.45 36.45 -10.82
N GLY A 637 -17.69 36.88 -11.08
CA GLY A 637 -18.87 36.02 -11.07
C GLY A 637 -19.41 35.63 -9.70
N CYS A 638 -18.80 36.09 -8.60
CA CYS A 638 -19.34 35.85 -7.27
C CYS A 638 -20.68 36.58 -7.06
N ILE A 639 -21.60 35.93 -6.36
CA ILE A 639 -22.95 36.45 -6.08
C ILE A 639 -23.20 36.44 -4.57
N GLU A 640 -24.02 37.38 -4.10
CA GLU A 640 -24.31 37.49 -2.67
C GLU A 640 -25.28 36.41 -2.18
N ALA A 641 -24.90 35.71 -1.11
CA ALA A 641 -25.76 34.78 -0.38
C ALA A 641 -26.79 35.55 0.47
N THR A 642 -27.78 36.17 -0.18
CA THR A 642 -28.87 36.91 0.47
C THR A 642 -30.19 36.14 0.42
N GLY A 643 -30.97 36.21 1.50
CA GLY A 643 -32.28 35.54 1.60
C GLY A 643 -32.18 34.02 1.75
N ASN A 644 -33.11 33.29 1.13
CA ASN A 644 -33.19 31.84 1.19
C ASN A 644 -32.23 31.19 0.17
N VAL A 645 -31.09 30.68 0.63
CA VAL A 645 -30.04 30.12 -0.24
C VAL A 645 -30.10 28.59 -0.32
N TYR A 646 -30.22 27.93 0.84
CA TYR A 646 -30.37 26.47 0.94
C TYR A 646 -31.27 26.05 2.11
N THR A 647 -31.73 24.81 2.10
CA THR A 647 -32.54 24.16 3.14
C THR A 647 -32.11 22.71 3.31
N PHE A 648 -32.65 22.01 4.31
CA PHE A 648 -32.48 20.58 4.49
C PHE A 648 -33.80 19.85 4.26
N ASP A 649 -33.75 18.73 3.54
CA ASP A 649 -34.89 17.82 3.47
C ASP A 649 -35.03 16.97 4.74
N ARG A 650 -36.07 16.12 4.78
CA ARG A 650 -36.37 15.29 5.96
C ARG A 650 -35.29 14.26 6.26
N GLU A 651 -34.45 13.94 5.28
CA GLU A 651 -33.31 13.03 5.42
C GLU A 651 -32.02 13.79 5.82
N GLY A 652 -32.10 15.11 6.05
CA GLY A 652 -30.94 15.93 6.42
C GLY A 652 -30.02 16.25 5.23
N ARG A 653 -30.48 16.06 3.99
CA ARG A 653 -29.72 16.40 2.78
C ARG A 653 -29.91 17.86 2.44
N ILE A 654 -28.82 18.51 2.02
CA ILE A 654 -28.84 19.90 1.60
C ILE A 654 -29.54 20.05 0.25
N ARG A 655 -30.40 21.07 0.14
CA ARG A 655 -31.12 21.44 -1.08
C ARG A 655 -30.96 22.94 -1.30
N ILE A 656 -30.69 23.36 -2.52
CA ILE A 656 -30.77 24.79 -2.85
C ILE A 656 -32.23 25.20 -3.03
N TYR A 657 -32.56 26.46 -2.73
CA TYR A 657 -33.90 26.97 -3.00
C TYR A 657 -34.13 27.17 -4.50
N VAL A 658 -35.35 26.86 -4.96
CA VAL A 658 -35.77 26.98 -6.37
C VAL A 658 -35.73 28.42 -6.91
N ASP A 659 -35.95 29.40 -6.04
CA ASP A 659 -35.90 30.83 -6.35
C ASP A 659 -34.65 31.50 -5.72
N GLY A 660 -33.69 30.70 -5.25
CA GLY A 660 -32.46 31.16 -4.62
C GLY A 660 -31.39 31.58 -5.63
N PRO A 661 -30.38 32.34 -5.18
CA PRO A 661 -29.33 32.88 -6.05
C PRO A 661 -28.42 31.81 -6.66
N CYS A 662 -28.32 30.63 -6.04
CA CYS A 662 -27.42 29.55 -6.47
C CYS A 662 -27.89 28.79 -7.72
N ARG A 663 -29.16 28.91 -8.09
CA ARG A 663 -29.76 28.08 -9.14
C ARG A 663 -29.28 28.52 -10.53
N ASP A 664 -28.83 27.57 -11.35
CA ASP A 664 -28.34 27.78 -12.72
C ASP A 664 -27.25 28.88 -12.81
N ALA A 665 -26.51 29.10 -11.72
CA ALA A 665 -25.63 30.25 -11.56
C ALA A 665 -24.14 29.90 -11.59
N ALA A 666 -23.79 28.62 -11.59
CA ALA A 666 -22.39 28.21 -11.66
C ALA A 666 -21.82 28.48 -13.06
N THR A 667 -20.52 28.82 -13.13
CA THR A 667 -19.82 28.75 -14.41
C THR A 667 -19.68 27.30 -14.85
N LEU A 668 -19.81 27.05 -16.15
CA LEU A 668 -19.59 25.72 -16.72
C LEU A 668 -18.10 25.37 -16.70
N LEU A 669 -17.77 24.21 -16.15
CA LEU A 669 -16.42 23.64 -16.13
C LEU A 669 -16.41 22.38 -17.02
N ASP A 670 -15.27 22.10 -17.66
CA ASP A 670 -15.12 20.99 -18.62
C ASP A 670 -15.58 19.63 -18.05
N TRP A 671 -15.39 19.42 -16.75
CA TRP A 671 -15.73 18.16 -16.09
C TRP A 671 -17.22 18.00 -15.75
N HIS A 672 -18.06 19.04 -15.85
CA HIS A 672 -19.48 18.95 -15.47
C HIS A 672 -20.28 18.02 -16.38
N ALA A 673 -19.88 17.89 -17.65
CA ALA A 673 -20.57 17.03 -18.60
C ALA A 673 -20.55 15.56 -18.13
N GLY A 674 -21.75 14.99 -17.90
CA GLY A 674 -21.90 13.61 -17.42
C GLY A 674 -21.52 13.38 -15.95
N ALA A 675 -21.13 14.43 -15.22
CA ALA A 675 -20.81 14.32 -13.80
C ALA A 675 -22.05 14.16 -12.93
N ARG A 676 -21.82 13.70 -11.70
CA ARG A 676 -22.83 13.60 -10.64
C ARG A 676 -22.58 14.59 -9.52
N ASP A 677 -23.65 15.08 -8.90
CA ASP A 677 -23.63 15.88 -7.68
C ASP A 677 -23.34 15.00 -6.44
N LEU A 678 -23.32 15.60 -5.24
CA LEU A 678 -23.08 14.91 -3.97
C LEU A 678 -23.97 13.68 -3.76
N TYR A 679 -25.22 13.73 -4.22
CA TYR A 679 -26.23 12.68 -3.99
C TYR A 679 -26.36 11.73 -5.19
N GLY A 680 -25.43 11.79 -6.14
CA GLY A 680 -25.42 10.93 -7.31
C GLY A 680 -26.37 11.38 -8.43
N ASN A 681 -27.00 12.55 -8.34
CA ASN A 681 -27.85 13.08 -9.41
C ASN A 681 -27.02 13.74 -10.51
N GLN A 682 -27.60 13.97 -11.69
CA GLN A 682 -26.89 14.65 -12.78
C GLN A 682 -26.49 16.08 -12.38
N ARG A 683 -25.23 16.46 -12.66
CA ARG A 683 -24.64 17.75 -12.26
C ARG A 683 -25.11 18.95 -13.08
N ILE A 684 -25.70 18.73 -14.25
CA ILE A 684 -26.33 19.76 -15.07
C ILE A 684 -27.75 19.30 -15.32
N TYR A 685 -28.71 19.80 -14.56
CA TYR A 685 -30.13 19.54 -14.80
C TYR A 685 -30.78 20.69 -15.59
N GLY A 686 -30.45 21.92 -15.24
CA GLY A 686 -30.98 23.13 -15.87
C GLY A 686 -30.14 23.62 -17.06
N ARG A 687 -30.01 24.95 -17.17
CA ARG A 687 -29.20 25.60 -18.21
C ARG A 687 -27.72 25.57 -17.88
N HIS A 688 -27.39 25.68 -16.59
CA HIS A 688 -26.04 25.61 -16.05
C HIS A 688 -26.09 24.78 -14.77
N PRO A 689 -24.95 24.26 -14.28
CA PRO A 689 -24.91 23.71 -12.94
C PRO A 689 -25.35 24.75 -11.91
N ASP A 690 -25.85 24.27 -10.78
CA ASP A 690 -26.07 25.08 -9.60
C ASP A 690 -24.76 25.34 -8.85
N ILE A 691 -24.69 26.44 -8.11
CA ILE A 691 -23.58 26.72 -7.19
C ILE A 691 -23.72 25.83 -5.95
N GLY A 692 -22.62 25.20 -5.51
CA GLY A 692 -22.57 24.30 -4.35
C GLY A 692 -22.47 22.82 -4.72
N CYS A 693 -22.61 21.92 -3.74
CA CYS A 693 -22.39 20.48 -3.91
C CYS A 693 -23.57 19.68 -4.49
N ALA A 694 -24.79 20.24 -4.45
CA ALA A 694 -26.02 19.57 -4.88
C ALA A 694 -26.66 20.32 -6.06
N GLU A 695 -27.29 19.57 -6.96
CA GLU A 695 -28.04 20.09 -8.10
C GLU A 695 -29.55 19.94 -7.84
N LEU A 696 -30.33 20.98 -8.13
CA LEU A 696 -31.77 20.97 -8.05
C LEU A 696 -32.39 20.18 -9.23
N GLN A 697 -32.84 18.96 -8.95
CA GLN A 697 -33.40 18.03 -9.95
C GLN A 697 -34.87 18.31 -10.34
N HIS A 698 -35.35 19.54 -10.14
CA HIS A 698 -36.73 19.90 -10.43
C HIS A 698 -36.82 21.26 -11.12
N GLY A 699 -37.62 21.34 -12.19
CA GLY A 699 -37.97 22.61 -12.80
C GLY A 699 -38.82 23.48 -11.87
N GLY A 700 -38.83 24.80 -12.09
CA GLY A 700 -39.77 25.69 -11.41
C GLY A 700 -41.21 25.29 -11.77
N GLY A 701 -41.93 24.66 -10.85
CA GLY A 701 -43.30 24.22 -11.09
C GLY A 701 -44.28 25.39 -11.16
N SER A 702 -45.20 25.36 -12.12
CA SER A 702 -46.38 26.24 -12.11
C SER A 702 -47.35 25.77 -11.03
N ILE A 703 -47.64 26.61 -10.04
CA ILE A 703 -48.74 26.37 -9.09
C ILE A 703 -50.07 26.54 -9.86
N PHE A 704 -50.80 25.46 -10.05
CA PHE A 704 -52.22 25.53 -10.40
C PHE A 704 -53.03 25.65 -9.11
N LEU A 705 -53.52 26.86 -8.83
CA LEU A 705 -54.52 27.08 -7.79
C LEU A 705 -55.89 26.69 -8.39
N LEU A 706 -56.34 25.47 -8.15
CA LEU A 706 -57.75 25.11 -8.36
C LEU A 706 -58.57 25.80 -7.25
N ARG A 707 -59.40 26.75 -7.66
CA ARG A 707 -60.46 27.31 -6.81
C ARG A 707 -61.67 26.39 -6.81
#